data_AF-A0A022RQQ5-F1
#
_entry.id   AF-A0A022RQQ5-F1
#
_cell.length_a   1.000
_cell.length_b   1.000
_cell.length_c   1.000
_cell.angle_alpha   90.00
_cell.angle_beta   90.00
_cell.angle_gamma   90.00
#
_symmetry.space_group_name_H-M   'P 1'
#
loop_
_entity.id
_entity.type
_entity.pdbx_description
1 polymer ?
#
loop_
_entity_poly.entity_id
_entity_poly.type
_entity_poly.pdbx_seq_one_letter_code
_entity_poly.pdbx_strand_id
1 'polypeptide(L)'
;MALLRLSSGDVTGFKVFFALLILYGLISYAAHSAIHMKFVKPLGADAPPDRFSETRAIQHVRVLAEEIGGRQEGSPGLKQAAAYIKTQLELIRERAGTNIRIEIEETVVNGSFNMLFLGQSLSLTYRNHTNILMRISSVDSQDSDPSVLLNGHFDTPPGSPGAGDCGSCVASLLELARVTVDSGWIPPRPIIFLFNGAEELFMLGSHGFMTTHRWRNTVGAFIDIEASGTGGFDLVCQSGPGSWPSSVYAQSAVYPMANSAAQDIFGAIPGDTDYRMFAKDYGDIPGLDIIFLLGGYFYHTSSDTVDRLLPGSMQARGDNLFSVMKAFANSSKLLTAQERESFRAAGGGSKGERPVFFDYFAQFMVFYSRKQALVFHSIPLAIFLLMPVLLRLPNGSLLRSFRSYCDFFKGLLFHASGIILAILFPVTFSILRLIFARQSMNWFANPYLAFLLFVPCSLVGLLVPRFFWRQFPLSQDVNTLALSREELADEARFWGAFGFYSLLTMAYLVSGLSGGFVTFLLSAFMLPAWICFYLSTKFFGHQSLRSTACYVIPLVPCLTYSVYFGGFLAVFLIEKMGMTGSHPPPYGYFVPDAIVAAVVGLVTGWCFGPLLPVVGKWLTKSSIVLFLLHGSVLALAVSSQLFPYSKDAPKRIVFQHTVQTRDSNQILDASFDFAVVDSNSLMFVFEHAPEVAKELHGNRELSFDTVKQSDLETWKGIFPISALFSRSLKFPAKTEEISKLYRYFPHTTARSPVITDGGSRRVNLEFSTGSLKEVWVAVLNITGPLSNWSFANNTIPAPVRVGNRPPSYICRLSGSSHDNWTFWLEASSSEPLRVDIAVVDLYLTESTKKLKGLFPSWMDVTTFTSFMSSYVF
;
A
#
# COMPACT_ATOMS: atom_id res chain seq x y z
N MET A 1 30.85 -35.79 -24.45
CA MET A 1 29.41 -36.09 -24.65
C MET A 1 28.98 -37.27 -23.77
N ALA A 2 29.14 -37.17 -22.45
CA ALA A 2 28.56 -38.12 -21.48
C ALA A 2 27.39 -37.41 -20.78
N LEU A 3 26.32 -37.12 -21.53
CA LEU A 3 25.12 -36.50 -20.96
C LEU A 3 24.38 -37.54 -20.11
N LEU A 4 24.26 -37.24 -18.81
CA LEU A 4 23.28 -37.74 -17.84
C LEU A 4 22.41 -38.92 -18.32
N ARG A 5 22.84 -40.17 -18.07
CA ARG A 5 21.89 -41.30 -18.05
C ARG A 5 20.97 -41.13 -16.85
N LEU A 6 19.79 -40.56 -17.07
CA LEU A 6 18.74 -40.44 -16.05
C LEU A 6 18.32 -41.83 -15.59
N SER A 7 18.28 -42.07 -14.29
CA SER A 7 17.71 -43.31 -13.74
C SER A 7 16.19 -43.33 -13.93
N SER A 8 15.56 -44.51 -13.83
CA SER A 8 14.09 -44.62 -13.84
C SER A 8 13.42 -43.78 -12.74
N GLY A 9 14.10 -43.63 -11.60
CA GLY A 9 13.70 -42.75 -10.50
C GLY A 9 13.81 -41.26 -10.83
N ASP A 10 14.82 -40.86 -11.61
CA ASP A 10 14.95 -39.48 -12.09
C ASP A 10 13.84 -39.15 -13.10
N VAL A 11 13.56 -40.06 -14.04
CA VAL A 11 12.46 -39.90 -15.01
C VAL A 11 11.12 -39.71 -14.30
N THR A 12 10.87 -40.50 -13.25
CA THR A 12 9.66 -40.37 -12.43
C THR A 12 9.61 -39.04 -11.68
N GLY A 13 10.73 -38.60 -11.11
CA GLY A 13 10.85 -37.28 -10.46
C GLY A 13 10.54 -36.13 -11.42
N PHE A 14 11.11 -36.15 -12.63
CA PHE A 14 10.84 -35.14 -13.66
C PHE A 14 9.37 -35.15 -14.12
N LYS A 15 8.73 -36.32 -14.24
CA LYS A 15 7.28 -36.39 -14.54
C LYS A 15 6.45 -35.66 -13.49
N VAL A 16 6.75 -35.87 -12.20
CA VAL A 16 6.07 -35.16 -11.10
C VAL A 16 6.36 -33.67 -11.16
N PHE A 17 7.62 -33.29 -11.36
CA PHE A 17 8.02 -31.88 -11.48
C PHE A 17 7.28 -31.16 -12.62
N PHE A 18 7.23 -31.73 -13.82
CA PHE A 18 6.51 -31.13 -14.96
C PHE A 18 4.99 -31.13 -14.76
N ALA A 19 4.41 -32.15 -14.12
CA ALA A 19 2.99 -32.13 -13.78
C ALA A 19 2.64 -30.98 -12.83
N LEU A 20 3.49 -30.73 -11.82
CA LEU A 20 3.33 -29.58 -10.93
C LEU A 20 3.53 -28.26 -11.67
N LEU A 21 4.50 -28.17 -12.59
CA LEU A 21 4.71 -26.98 -13.41
C LEU A 21 3.47 -26.63 -14.24
N ILE A 22 2.83 -27.63 -14.85
CA ILE A 22 1.58 -27.45 -15.60
C ILE A 22 0.45 -27.00 -14.67
N LEU A 23 0.28 -27.67 -13.52
CA LEU A 23 -0.74 -27.30 -12.52
C LEU A 23 -0.58 -25.85 -12.07
N TYR A 24 0.63 -25.45 -11.66
CA TYR A 24 0.92 -24.08 -11.23
C TYR A 24 0.80 -23.08 -12.39
N GLY A 25 1.14 -23.45 -13.62
CA GLY A 25 0.92 -22.61 -14.79
C GLY A 25 -0.55 -22.29 -15.03
N LEU A 26 -1.43 -23.30 -14.94
CA LEU A 26 -2.88 -23.12 -15.07
C LEU A 26 -3.47 -22.27 -13.93
N ILE A 27 -3.07 -22.55 -12.68
CA ILE A 27 -3.49 -21.78 -11.51
C ILE A 27 -3.02 -20.33 -11.63
N SER A 28 -1.77 -20.09 -12.03
CA SER A 28 -1.21 -18.74 -12.18
C SER A 28 -1.92 -17.95 -13.28
N TYR A 29 -2.28 -18.60 -14.39
CA TYR A 29 -3.09 -17.97 -15.44
C TYR A 29 -4.47 -17.56 -14.93
N ALA A 30 -5.16 -18.44 -14.20
CA ALA A 30 -6.45 -18.12 -13.60
C ALA A 30 -6.32 -16.97 -12.58
N ALA A 31 -5.31 -17.02 -11.69
CA ALA A 31 -5.05 -15.98 -10.70
C ALA A 31 -4.76 -14.63 -11.38
N HIS A 32 -3.90 -14.61 -12.39
CA HIS A 32 -3.61 -13.40 -13.17
C HIS A 32 -4.87 -12.84 -13.83
N SER A 33 -5.71 -13.71 -14.41
CA SER A 33 -6.99 -13.32 -15.02
C SER A 33 -7.96 -12.68 -14.01
N ALA A 34 -8.01 -13.20 -12.78
CA ALA A 34 -8.83 -12.64 -11.72
C ALA A 34 -8.27 -11.29 -11.23
N ILE A 35 -6.98 -11.25 -10.88
CA ILE A 35 -6.27 -10.05 -10.40
C ILE A 35 -6.40 -8.87 -11.39
N HIS A 36 -6.42 -9.16 -12.69
CA HIS A 36 -6.56 -8.16 -13.76
C HIS A 36 -7.99 -8.01 -14.29
N MET A 37 -9.00 -8.35 -13.48
CA MET A 37 -10.42 -8.08 -13.73
C MET A 37 -11.02 -8.63 -15.04
N LYS A 38 -10.38 -9.62 -15.68
CA LYS A 38 -10.83 -10.15 -16.98
C LYS A 38 -12.19 -10.85 -16.95
N PHE A 39 -12.73 -11.12 -15.76
CA PHE A 39 -14.04 -11.72 -15.56
C PHE A 39 -15.18 -10.68 -15.45
N VAL A 40 -14.86 -9.39 -15.32
CA VAL A 40 -15.83 -8.29 -15.26
C VAL A 40 -15.89 -7.63 -16.64
N LYS A 41 -17.10 -7.50 -17.18
CA LYS A 41 -17.32 -6.84 -18.47
C LYS A 41 -17.71 -5.37 -18.24
N PRO A 42 -16.91 -4.39 -18.69
CA PRO A 42 -17.28 -2.98 -18.65
C PRO A 42 -18.58 -2.71 -19.40
N LEU A 43 -19.45 -1.88 -18.83
CA LEU A 43 -20.67 -1.44 -19.49
C LEU A 43 -20.44 -0.18 -20.34
N GLY A 44 -21.14 -0.11 -21.47
CA GLY A 44 -21.10 1.00 -22.44
C GLY A 44 -21.86 2.24 -21.95
N ALA A 45 -21.74 3.36 -22.68
CA ALA A 45 -22.45 4.61 -22.36
C ALA A 45 -23.98 4.48 -22.50
N ASP A 46 -24.42 3.55 -23.35
CA ASP A 46 -25.81 3.15 -23.62
C ASP A 46 -26.38 2.18 -22.58
N ALA A 47 -25.60 1.82 -21.56
CA ALA A 47 -26.07 0.96 -20.48
C ALA A 47 -27.31 1.56 -19.80
N PRO A 48 -28.24 0.70 -19.33
CA PRO A 48 -29.45 1.14 -18.65
C PRO A 48 -29.19 2.20 -17.55
N PRO A 49 -30.09 3.20 -17.37
CA PRO A 49 -29.88 4.27 -16.39
C PRO A 49 -29.75 3.78 -14.93
N ASP A 50 -30.36 2.65 -14.60
CA ASP A 50 -30.33 2.00 -13.29
C ASP A 50 -29.06 1.16 -13.03
N ARG A 51 -28.13 1.14 -13.98
CA ARG A 51 -26.85 0.43 -13.89
C ARG A 51 -25.68 1.41 -13.87
N PHE A 52 -24.66 1.08 -13.09
CA PHE A 52 -23.37 1.77 -13.16
C PHE A 52 -22.71 1.47 -14.52
N SER A 53 -22.20 2.51 -15.20
CA SER A 53 -21.44 2.34 -16.43
C SER A 53 -20.01 2.86 -16.28
N GLU A 54 -19.05 1.95 -16.44
CA GLU A 54 -17.64 2.31 -16.52
C GLU A 54 -17.37 3.32 -17.65
N THR A 55 -18.01 3.17 -18.81
CA THR A 55 -17.80 4.10 -19.94
C THR A 55 -18.28 5.53 -19.60
N ARG A 56 -19.39 5.68 -18.87
CA ARG A 56 -19.87 6.99 -18.40
C ARG A 56 -18.90 7.59 -17.39
N ALA A 57 -18.48 6.79 -16.40
CA ALA A 57 -17.51 7.22 -15.39
C ALA A 57 -16.18 7.66 -16.02
N ILE A 58 -15.64 6.91 -16.99
CA ILE A 58 -14.40 7.27 -17.71
C ILE A 58 -14.48 8.64 -18.40
N GLN A 59 -15.66 9.09 -18.86
CA GLN A 59 -15.78 10.45 -19.41
C GLN A 59 -15.49 11.52 -18.35
N HIS A 60 -15.94 11.31 -17.10
CA HIS A 60 -15.59 12.21 -16.01
C HIS A 60 -14.08 12.18 -15.73
N VAL A 61 -13.44 11.00 -15.79
CA VAL A 61 -11.98 10.91 -15.60
C VAL A 61 -11.23 11.67 -16.69
N ARG A 62 -11.65 11.58 -17.96
CA ARG A 62 -11.05 12.36 -19.06
C ARG A 62 -11.14 13.85 -18.83
N VAL A 63 -12.30 14.36 -18.43
CA VAL A 63 -12.42 15.79 -18.13
C VAL A 63 -11.48 16.18 -16.99
N LEU A 64 -11.47 15.39 -15.91
CA LEU A 64 -10.65 15.69 -14.74
C LEU A 64 -9.15 15.64 -15.04
N ALA A 65 -8.66 14.61 -15.75
CA ALA A 65 -7.24 14.29 -15.89
C ALA A 65 -6.60 14.74 -17.22
N GLU A 66 -7.38 14.93 -18.29
CA GLU A 66 -6.87 15.32 -19.61
C GLU A 66 -7.28 16.75 -20.01
N GLU A 67 -8.54 17.13 -19.79
CA GLU A 67 -9.06 18.43 -20.23
C GLU A 67 -8.76 19.55 -19.22
N ILE A 68 -9.00 19.28 -17.93
CA ILE A 68 -8.62 20.16 -16.83
C ILE A 68 -7.12 19.99 -16.61
N GLY A 69 -6.38 21.10 -16.61
CA GLY A 69 -4.95 21.09 -16.22
C GLY A 69 -4.77 20.51 -14.80
N GLY A 70 -3.53 20.21 -14.41
CA GLY A 70 -3.23 19.58 -13.12
C GLY A 70 -4.03 20.16 -11.94
N ARG A 71 -4.52 19.27 -11.05
CA ARG A 71 -5.46 19.60 -9.97
C ARG A 71 -4.75 19.70 -8.62
N GLN A 72 -3.49 20.12 -8.63
CA GLN A 72 -2.71 20.30 -7.40
C GLN A 72 -3.27 21.47 -6.58
N GLU A 73 -3.11 21.40 -5.27
CA GLU A 73 -3.38 22.55 -4.39
C GLU A 73 -2.55 23.78 -4.81
N GLY A 74 -3.23 24.93 -4.86
CA GLY A 74 -2.68 26.17 -5.41
C GLY A 74 -2.82 26.36 -6.93
N SER A 75 -3.15 25.30 -7.69
CA SER A 75 -3.32 25.39 -9.15
C SER A 75 -4.68 25.96 -9.58
N PRO A 76 -4.79 26.55 -10.79
CA PRO A 76 -6.08 26.88 -11.38
C PRO A 76 -6.95 25.66 -11.71
N GLY A 77 -6.34 24.51 -12.00
CA GLY A 77 -7.03 23.27 -12.37
C GLY A 77 -7.90 22.72 -11.24
N LEU A 78 -7.44 22.85 -9.98
CA LEU A 78 -8.23 22.44 -8.81
C LEU A 78 -9.58 23.17 -8.72
N LYS A 79 -9.60 24.49 -8.97
CA LYS A 79 -10.83 25.29 -8.97
C LYS A 79 -11.77 24.90 -10.13
N GLN A 80 -11.20 24.58 -11.28
CA GLN A 80 -11.97 24.09 -12.44
C GLN A 80 -12.59 22.72 -12.16
N ALA A 81 -11.85 21.82 -11.51
CA ALA A 81 -12.35 20.52 -11.10
C ALA A 81 -13.51 20.65 -10.11
N ALA A 82 -13.38 21.53 -9.10
CA ALA A 82 -14.45 21.85 -8.18
C ALA A 82 -15.71 22.36 -8.92
N ALA A 83 -15.55 23.34 -9.81
CA ALA A 83 -16.66 23.86 -10.62
C ALA A 83 -17.31 22.78 -11.51
N TYR A 84 -16.50 21.89 -12.10
CA TYR A 84 -16.98 20.77 -12.90
C TYR A 84 -17.81 19.80 -12.08
N ILE A 85 -17.30 19.33 -10.94
CA ILE A 85 -17.99 18.40 -10.04
C ILE A 85 -19.33 18.99 -9.63
N LYS A 86 -19.34 20.24 -9.13
CA LYS A 86 -20.58 20.93 -8.74
C LYS A 86 -21.58 20.99 -9.90
N THR A 87 -21.13 21.33 -11.11
CA THR A 87 -21.98 21.37 -12.30
C THR A 87 -22.57 20.00 -12.62
N GLN A 88 -21.80 18.90 -12.51
CA GLN A 88 -22.31 17.55 -12.73
C GLN A 88 -23.37 17.17 -11.67
N LEU A 89 -23.15 17.51 -10.40
CA LEU A 89 -24.13 17.26 -9.34
C LEU A 89 -25.43 18.04 -9.56
N GLU A 90 -25.33 19.28 -10.04
CA GLU A 90 -26.48 20.10 -10.39
C GLU A 90 -27.31 19.49 -11.53
N LEU A 91 -26.64 18.98 -12.58
CA LEU A 91 -27.31 18.24 -13.66
C LEU A 91 -27.97 16.94 -13.17
N ILE A 92 -27.36 16.24 -12.20
CA ILE A 92 -27.97 15.07 -11.58
C ILE A 92 -29.21 15.48 -10.76
N ARG A 93 -29.16 16.61 -10.05
CA ARG A 93 -30.30 17.13 -9.27
C ARG A 93 -31.52 17.42 -10.15
N GLU A 94 -31.33 17.96 -11.35
CA GLU A 94 -32.43 18.26 -12.29
C GLU A 94 -33.21 17.02 -12.75
N ARG A 95 -32.61 15.83 -12.63
CA ARG A 95 -33.23 14.55 -13.01
C ARG A 95 -34.02 13.90 -11.87
N ALA A 96 -33.99 14.49 -10.68
CA ALA A 96 -34.56 13.90 -9.48
C ALA A 96 -36.08 13.79 -9.53
N GLY A 97 -36.59 12.62 -9.14
CA GLY A 97 -38.03 12.42 -8.94
C GLY A 97 -38.56 13.14 -7.71
N THR A 98 -39.88 13.26 -7.59
CA THR A 98 -40.55 14.03 -6.51
C THR A 98 -40.40 13.45 -5.10
N ASN A 99 -39.96 12.20 -4.97
CA ASN A 99 -39.89 11.49 -3.69
C ASN A 99 -38.51 11.56 -3.04
N ILE A 100 -37.52 12.17 -3.70
CA ILE A 100 -36.17 12.36 -3.16
C ILE A 100 -35.86 13.86 -3.04
N ARG A 101 -35.13 14.20 -1.98
CA ARG A 101 -34.59 15.54 -1.73
C ARG A 101 -33.08 15.49 -1.97
N ILE A 102 -32.58 16.48 -2.70
CA ILE A 102 -31.15 16.61 -3.02
C ILE A 102 -30.67 17.98 -2.55
N GLU A 103 -29.63 17.98 -1.72
CA GLU A 103 -28.95 19.18 -1.24
C GLU A 103 -27.50 19.16 -1.75
N ILE A 104 -27.04 20.25 -2.35
CA ILE A 104 -25.66 20.40 -2.84
C ILE A 104 -25.01 21.56 -2.09
N GLU A 105 -23.84 21.32 -1.51
CA GLU A 105 -23.08 22.33 -0.77
C GLU A 105 -21.65 22.40 -1.26
N GLU A 106 -21.15 23.62 -1.41
CA GLU A 106 -19.73 23.91 -1.57
C GLU A 106 -19.28 24.58 -0.27
N THR A 107 -18.30 23.96 0.39
CA THR A 107 -17.83 24.44 1.69
C THR A 107 -16.35 24.79 1.63
N VAL A 108 -16.02 25.90 2.27
CA VAL A 108 -14.65 26.36 2.44
C VAL A 108 -14.22 26.05 3.86
N VAL A 109 -13.18 25.23 4.02
CA VAL A 109 -12.72 24.72 5.30
C VAL A 109 -11.38 25.33 5.72
N ASN A 110 -11.28 25.59 7.02
CA ASN A 110 -10.09 26.11 7.70
C ASN A 110 -9.84 25.25 8.93
N GLY A 111 -8.58 25.10 9.35
CA GLY A 111 -8.29 24.31 10.54
C GLY A 111 -6.82 24.20 10.86
N SER A 112 -6.55 23.56 12.00
CA SER A 112 -5.21 23.19 12.40
C SER A 112 -5.22 21.96 13.29
N PHE A 113 -4.25 21.07 13.13
CA PHE A 113 -4.11 19.88 13.96
C PHE A 113 -2.69 19.33 13.97
N ASN A 114 -2.42 18.44 14.93
CA ASN A 114 -1.18 17.69 15.00
C ASN A 114 -1.39 16.29 14.43
N MET A 115 -0.42 15.81 13.67
CA MET A 115 -0.46 14.49 13.04
C MET A 115 0.89 13.80 13.18
N LEU A 116 0.88 12.49 13.45
CA LEU A 116 2.03 11.62 13.27
C LEU A 116 1.95 11.00 11.87
N PHE A 117 2.98 11.21 11.04
CA PHE A 117 3.10 10.64 9.70
C PHE A 117 4.55 10.23 9.41
N LEU A 118 4.76 9.02 8.88
CA LEU A 118 6.10 8.42 8.70
C LEU A 118 7.01 8.51 9.95
N GLY A 119 6.41 8.37 11.14
CA GLY A 119 7.12 8.48 12.42
C GLY A 119 7.56 9.91 12.81
N GLN A 120 7.18 10.92 12.02
CA GLN A 120 7.46 12.34 12.28
C GLN A 120 6.21 13.03 12.78
N SER A 121 6.33 13.81 13.86
CA SER A 121 5.23 14.62 14.39
C SER A 121 5.23 15.98 13.69
N LEU A 122 4.07 16.34 13.16
CA LEU A 122 3.86 17.53 12.35
C LEU A 122 2.69 18.32 12.91
N SER A 123 2.76 19.63 12.75
CA SER A 123 1.58 20.48 12.82
C SER A 123 1.16 20.87 11.42
N LEU A 124 -0.15 20.81 11.19
CA LEU A 124 -0.80 21.17 9.96
C LEU A 124 -1.69 22.36 10.28
N THR A 125 -1.57 23.44 9.52
CA THR A 125 -2.47 24.60 9.61
C THR A 125 -2.86 24.99 8.19
N TYR A 126 -4.15 25.18 7.96
CA TYR A 126 -4.65 25.38 6.61
C TYR A 126 -5.85 26.32 6.60
N ARG A 127 -6.05 26.93 5.44
CA ARG A 127 -7.19 27.81 5.18
C ARG A 127 -7.67 27.70 3.75
N ASN A 128 -8.94 27.98 3.53
CA ASN A 128 -9.54 28.09 2.20
C ASN A 128 -9.43 26.84 1.31
N HIS A 129 -9.45 25.63 1.88
CA HIS A 129 -9.63 24.40 1.08
C HIS A 129 -11.11 24.17 0.78
N THR A 130 -11.41 23.58 -0.37
CA THR A 130 -12.79 23.43 -0.87
C THR A 130 -13.22 21.98 -0.80
N ASN A 131 -14.43 21.74 -0.27
CA ASN A 131 -15.13 20.46 -0.39
C ASN A 131 -16.45 20.68 -1.12
N ILE A 132 -16.87 19.69 -1.92
CA ILE A 132 -18.17 19.67 -2.59
C ILE A 132 -18.95 18.47 -2.09
N LEU A 133 -20.21 18.69 -1.76
CA LEU A 133 -21.06 17.68 -1.17
C LEU A 133 -22.38 17.57 -1.92
N MET A 134 -22.90 16.36 -1.99
CA MET A 134 -24.28 16.07 -2.39
C MET A 134 -24.92 15.16 -1.35
N ARG A 135 -26.05 15.57 -0.78
CA ARG A 135 -26.87 14.74 0.09
C ARG A 135 -28.14 14.33 -0.64
N ILE A 136 -28.40 13.03 -0.75
CA ILE A 136 -29.60 12.44 -1.33
C ILE A 136 -30.39 11.76 -0.21
N SER A 137 -31.65 12.15 -0.01
CA SER A 137 -32.52 11.57 1.01
C SER A 137 -33.95 11.40 0.50
N SER A 138 -34.78 10.64 1.21
CA SER A 138 -36.24 10.75 1.06
C SER A 138 -36.71 12.17 1.43
N VAL A 139 -37.83 12.61 0.87
CA VAL A 139 -38.51 13.86 1.27
C VAL A 139 -38.98 13.86 2.73
N ASP A 140 -39.21 12.68 3.30
CA ASP A 140 -39.62 12.52 4.70
C ASP A 140 -38.44 12.53 5.69
N SER A 141 -37.21 12.49 5.17
CA SER A 141 -36.00 12.41 5.99
C SER A 141 -35.72 13.72 6.72
N GLN A 142 -35.31 13.60 7.98
CA GLN A 142 -34.90 14.72 8.80
C GLN A 142 -33.40 14.99 8.67
N ASP A 143 -32.97 16.21 8.98
CA ASP A 143 -31.55 16.58 8.89
C ASP A 143 -30.67 15.88 9.93
N SER A 144 -31.28 15.40 11.02
CA SER A 144 -30.63 14.62 12.07
C SER A 144 -30.56 13.12 11.78
N ASP A 145 -31.17 12.63 10.70
CA ASP A 145 -31.19 11.20 10.40
C ASP A 145 -29.78 10.66 10.14
N PRO A 146 -29.45 9.44 10.64
CA PRO A 146 -28.17 8.82 10.40
C PRO A 146 -27.96 8.59 8.90
N SER A 147 -26.77 8.93 8.41
CA SER A 147 -26.41 8.92 6.99
C SER A 147 -25.24 8.00 6.68
N VAL A 148 -25.16 7.58 5.42
CA VAL A 148 -24.00 6.86 4.86
C VAL A 148 -23.17 7.86 4.05
N LEU A 149 -21.90 7.98 4.37
CA LEU A 149 -20.95 8.84 3.65
C LEU A 149 -20.17 8.02 2.62
N LEU A 150 -20.08 8.50 1.38
CA LEU A 150 -19.11 8.04 0.38
C LEU A 150 -18.11 9.17 0.13
N ASN A 151 -16.83 8.90 0.33
CA ASN A 151 -15.75 9.89 0.21
C ASN A 151 -14.79 9.53 -0.92
N GLY A 152 -14.27 10.55 -1.60
CA GLY A 152 -13.13 10.46 -2.50
C GLY A 152 -12.61 11.86 -2.84
N HIS A 153 -11.29 12.00 -2.92
CA HIS A 153 -10.67 13.31 -3.10
C HIS A 153 -10.51 13.71 -4.57
N PHE A 154 -10.51 15.02 -4.87
CA PHE A 154 -10.44 15.53 -6.26
C PHE A 154 -9.15 16.27 -6.61
N ASP A 155 -8.29 16.56 -5.62
CA ASP A 155 -6.95 17.09 -5.83
C ASP A 155 -6.00 16.02 -6.37
N THR A 156 -4.80 16.44 -6.78
CA THR A 156 -3.75 15.57 -7.29
C THR A 156 -2.39 15.96 -6.71
N PRO A 157 -1.42 15.04 -6.65
CA PRO A 157 -0.07 15.35 -6.19
C PRO A 157 0.72 16.08 -7.28
N PRO A 158 1.83 16.75 -6.92
CA PRO A 158 2.69 17.46 -7.86
C PRO A 158 3.12 16.61 -9.06
N GLY A 159 2.77 17.05 -10.27
CA GLY A 159 3.21 16.43 -11.52
C GLY A 159 2.39 15.23 -12.00
N SER A 160 1.36 14.80 -11.25
CA SER A 160 0.42 13.76 -11.67
C SER A 160 -0.85 14.35 -12.30
N PRO A 161 -1.35 13.80 -13.42
CA PRO A 161 -2.70 14.07 -13.93
C PRO A 161 -3.81 13.45 -13.07
N GLY A 162 -3.50 12.38 -12.34
CA GLY A 162 -4.41 11.76 -11.37
C GLY A 162 -5.61 11.06 -11.97
N ALA A 163 -5.43 10.27 -13.05
CA ALA A 163 -6.54 9.52 -13.64
C ALA A 163 -7.01 8.36 -12.75
N GLY A 164 -6.08 7.57 -12.22
CA GLY A 164 -6.32 6.65 -11.12
C GLY A 164 -6.59 7.42 -9.84
N ASP A 165 -5.65 8.28 -9.46
CA ASP A 165 -5.53 8.92 -8.15
C ASP A 165 -5.86 10.44 -8.15
N CYS A 166 -7.05 10.86 -7.72
CA CYS A 166 -8.27 10.06 -7.53
C CYS A 166 -9.36 10.45 -8.55
N GLY A 167 -8.98 10.74 -9.80
CA GLY A 167 -9.94 11.01 -10.88
C GLY A 167 -10.94 9.87 -11.05
N SER A 168 -10.49 8.62 -10.91
CA SER A 168 -11.33 7.42 -10.92
C SER A 168 -12.33 7.39 -9.76
N CYS A 169 -11.95 7.90 -8.59
CA CYS A 169 -12.77 7.93 -7.39
C CYS A 169 -13.90 8.94 -7.55
N VAL A 170 -13.56 10.18 -7.89
CA VAL A 170 -14.53 11.25 -8.20
C VAL A 170 -15.50 10.80 -9.29
N ALA A 171 -14.99 10.23 -10.38
CA ALA A 171 -15.83 9.72 -11.47
C ALA A 171 -16.77 8.59 -11.02
N SER A 172 -16.29 7.66 -10.19
CA SER A 172 -17.13 6.61 -9.62
C SER A 172 -18.23 7.18 -8.72
N LEU A 173 -17.96 8.19 -7.89
CA LEU A 173 -18.98 8.82 -7.05
C LEU A 173 -20.01 9.61 -7.87
N LEU A 174 -19.59 10.32 -8.92
CA LEU A 174 -20.50 11.02 -9.84
C LEU A 174 -21.46 10.05 -10.54
N GLU A 175 -20.95 8.94 -11.08
CA GLU A 175 -21.80 7.92 -11.70
C GLU A 175 -22.67 7.20 -10.65
N LEU A 176 -22.17 6.96 -9.43
CA LEU A 176 -23.00 6.41 -8.35
C LEU A 176 -24.15 7.35 -7.96
N ALA A 177 -23.89 8.65 -7.83
CA ALA A 177 -24.91 9.65 -7.55
C ALA A 177 -25.96 9.67 -8.66
N ARG A 178 -25.54 9.64 -9.93
CA ARG A 178 -26.44 9.52 -11.08
C ARG A 178 -27.29 8.25 -11.02
N VAL A 179 -26.69 7.07 -10.81
CA VAL A 179 -27.43 5.80 -10.69
C VAL A 179 -28.42 5.83 -9.52
N THR A 180 -28.03 6.43 -8.40
CA THR A 180 -28.89 6.57 -7.22
C THR A 180 -30.16 7.34 -7.56
N VAL A 181 -30.05 8.45 -8.28
CA VAL A 181 -31.20 9.25 -8.74
C VAL A 181 -32.01 8.53 -9.82
N ASP A 182 -31.34 7.99 -10.85
CA ASP A 182 -32.01 7.45 -12.04
C ASP A 182 -32.61 6.04 -11.83
N SER A 183 -32.17 5.28 -10.82
CA SER A 183 -32.67 3.92 -10.56
C SER A 183 -34.06 3.85 -9.93
N GLY A 184 -34.62 4.99 -9.51
CA GLY A 184 -35.89 5.05 -8.77
C GLY A 184 -35.81 4.52 -7.34
N TRP A 185 -34.61 4.18 -6.85
CA TRP A 185 -34.41 3.77 -5.46
C TRP A 185 -34.51 4.98 -4.53
N ILE A 186 -35.42 4.92 -3.56
CA ILE A 186 -35.55 5.94 -2.50
C ILE A 186 -34.71 5.47 -1.30
N PRO A 187 -33.63 6.20 -0.92
CA PRO A 187 -32.79 5.77 0.18
C PRO A 187 -33.56 5.76 1.51
N PRO A 188 -33.54 4.65 2.28
CA PRO A 188 -34.18 4.59 3.59
C PRO A 188 -33.45 5.45 4.63
N ARG A 189 -32.18 5.78 4.37
CA ARG A 189 -31.32 6.69 5.14
C ARG A 189 -30.59 7.61 4.16
N PRO A 190 -30.31 8.87 4.53
CA PRO A 190 -29.59 9.80 3.67
C PRO A 190 -28.23 9.25 3.22
N ILE A 191 -27.88 9.50 1.97
CA ILE A 191 -26.56 9.24 1.40
C ILE A 191 -25.86 10.58 1.18
N ILE A 192 -24.62 10.70 1.64
CA ILE A 192 -23.77 11.87 1.44
C ILE A 192 -22.62 11.46 0.53
N PHE A 193 -22.45 12.14 -0.59
CA PHE A 193 -21.26 12.08 -1.42
C PHE A 193 -20.39 13.27 -1.06
N LEU A 194 -19.17 13.01 -0.58
CA LEU A 194 -18.16 14.02 -0.26
C LEU A 194 -17.01 13.92 -1.27
N PHE A 195 -16.84 15.00 -2.02
CA PHE A 195 -15.70 15.24 -2.87
C PHE A 195 -14.80 16.22 -2.14
N ASN A 196 -13.81 15.71 -1.42
CA ASN A 196 -12.93 16.56 -0.60
C ASN A 196 -11.68 17.00 -1.36
N GLY A 197 -11.18 18.19 -1.00
CA GLY A 197 -9.90 18.69 -1.50
C GLY A 197 -8.75 18.44 -0.52
N ALA A 198 -7.53 18.67 -0.97
CA ALA A 198 -6.31 18.61 -0.15
C ALA A 198 -6.09 17.29 0.61
N GLU A 199 -6.41 16.14 0.00
CA GLU A 199 -5.98 14.85 0.54
C GLU A 199 -4.46 14.73 0.48
N GLU A 200 -3.88 15.10 -0.67
CA GLU A 200 -2.45 14.98 -0.98
C GLU A 200 -1.57 15.93 -0.15
N LEU A 201 -2.21 16.76 0.67
CA LEU A 201 -1.62 17.61 1.68
C LEU A 201 -1.98 17.18 3.10
N PHE A 202 -2.13 15.87 3.32
CA PHE A 202 -2.44 15.23 4.61
C PHE A 202 -3.90 15.38 5.04
N MET A 203 -4.83 15.03 4.14
CA MET A 203 -6.26 14.85 4.44
C MET A 203 -6.93 16.10 5.02
N LEU A 204 -6.55 17.29 4.54
CA LEU A 204 -6.99 18.56 5.12
C LEU A 204 -8.48 18.82 4.86
N GLY A 205 -8.99 18.41 3.70
CA GLY A 205 -10.41 18.55 3.36
C GLY A 205 -11.31 17.70 4.23
N SER A 206 -10.98 16.42 4.44
CA SER A 206 -11.77 15.52 5.29
C SER A 206 -11.69 15.91 6.77
N HIS A 207 -10.52 16.34 7.26
CA HIS A 207 -10.40 16.98 8.58
C HIS A 207 -11.33 18.21 8.70
N GLY A 208 -11.33 19.07 7.68
CA GLY A 208 -12.22 20.24 7.62
C GLY A 208 -13.70 19.88 7.70
N PHE A 209 -14.13 18.86 6.95
CA PHE A 209 -15.48 18.32 7.03
C PHE A 209 -15.82 17.84 8.44
N MET A 210 -14.94 17.00 9.02
CA MET A 210 -15.15 16.40 10.34
C MET A 210 -15.13 17.37 11.51
N THR A 211 -14.59 18.58 11.33
CA THR A 211 -14.51 19.59 12.39
C THR A 211 -15.56 20.68 12.24
N THR A 212 -16.02 20.99 11.02
CA THR A 212 -16.85 22.18 10.77
C THR A 212 -18.21 21.89 10.14
N HIS A 213 -18.38 20.77 9.43
CA HIS A 213 -19.59 20.54 8.64
C HIS A 213 -20.82 20.18 9.49
N ARG A 214 -22.00 20.69 9.14
CA ARG A 214 -23.24 20.44 9.90
C ARG A 214 -23.67 18.97 9.92
N TRP A 215 -23.42 18.23 8.84
CA TRP A 215 -23.75 16.80 8.73
C TRP A 215 -22.76 15.84 9.41
N ARG A 216 -21.62 16.33 9.92
CA ARG A 216 -20.56 15.46 10.47
C ARG A 216 -21.05 14.49 11.55
N ASN A 217 -21.99 14.92 12.38
CA ASN A 217 -22.51 14.13 13.50
C ASN A 217 -23.60 13.13 13.10
N THR A 218 -24.15 13.25 11.88
CA THR A 218 -25.16 12.31 11.38
C THR A 218 -24.53 11.15 10.62
N VAL A 219 -23.26 11.24 10.22
CA VAL A 219 -22.58 10.15 9.54
C VAL A 219 -22.48 8.94 10.46
N GLY A 220 -23.25 7.90 10.11
CA GLY A 220 -23.34 6.66 10.88
C GLY A 220 -22.40 5.57 10.39
N ALA A 221 -22.05 5.61 9.10
CA ALA A 221 -21.03 4.80 8.48
C ALA A 221 -20.45 5.51 7.26
N PHE A 222 -19.27 5.09 6.82
CA PHE A 222 -18.66 5.63 5.61
C PHE A 222 -18.00 4.57 4.74
N ILE A 223 -17.85 4.89 3.47
CA ILE A 223 -17.02 4.17 2.50
C ILE A 223 -16.06 5.21 1.91
N ASP A 224 -14.79 5.05 2.19
CA ASP A 224 -13.70 5.83 1.60
C ASP A 224 -13.16 5.07 0.39
N ILE A 225 -13.06 5.75 -0.76
CA ILE A 225 -12.51 5.17 -1.97
C ILE A 225 -11.25 5.91 -2.41
N GLU A 226 -10.22 5.12 -2.69
CA GLU A 226 -8.87 5.60 -2.95
C GLU A 226 -8.24 4.85 -4.13
N ALA A 227 -7.13 5.35 -4.66
CA ALA A 227 -6.35 4.72 -5.69
C ALA A 227 -4.85 4.89 -5.44
N SER A 228 -4.17 3.80 -5.12
CA SER A 228 -2.70 3.74 -5.11
C SER A 228 -2.13 3.16 -6.43
N GLY A 229 -2.91 3.25 -7.51
CA GLY A 229 -2.65 2.67 -8.81
C GLY A 229 -3.85 2.87 -9.75
N THR A 230 -3.81 2.24 -10.93
CA THR A 230 -4.77 2.50 -12.02
C THR A 230 -5.85 1.43 -12.19
N GLY A 231 -5.91 0.44 -11.30
CA GLY A 231 -7.00 -0.53 -11.28
C GLY A 231 -6.60 -1.87 -10.65
N GLY A 232 -7.05 -2.96 -11.27
CA GLY A 232 -7.02 -4.30 -10.68
C GLY A 232 -8.13 -4.46 -9.65
N PHE A 233 -7.79 -5.10 -8.53
CA PHE A 233 -8.69 -5.23 -7.39
C PHE A 233 -8.89 -3.91 -6.65
N ASP A 234 -10.16 -3.66 -6.33
CA ASP A 234 -10.63 -2.59 -5.45
C ASP A 234 -10.71 -3.15 -4.03
N LEU A 235 -9.54 -3.26 -3.39
CA LEU A 235 -9.37 -4.05 -2.18
C LEU A 235 -9.83 -3.26 -0.95
N VAL A 236 -10.66 -3.88 -0.10
CA VAL A 236 -10.89 -3.39 1.27
C VAL A 236 -9.60 -3.54 2.09
N CYS A 237 -8.88 -2.44 2.25
CA CYS A 237 -7.60 -2.37 2.97
C CYS A 237 -7.78 -2.20 4.47
N GLN A 238 -8.76 -1.39 4.88
CA GLN A 238 -9.10 -1.17 6.28
C GLN A 238 -10.61 -1.31 6.49
N SER A 239 -11.00 -1.86 7.64
CA SER A 239 -12.39 -1.93 8.07
C SER A 239 -12.50 -1.69 9.57
N GLY A 240 -13.50 -0.88 9.95
CA GLY A 240 -13.85 -0.60 11.33
C GLY A 240 -14.07 0.88 11.59
N PRO A 241 -14.20 1.29 12.86
CA PRO A 241 -14.16 0.45 14.05
C PRO A 241 -15.31 -0.58 14.15
N GLY A 242 -15.03 -1.74 14.74
CA GLY A 242 -15.97 -2.86 14.87
C GLY A 242 -16.04 -3.77 13.64
N SER A 243 -16.74 -4.89 13.77
CA SER A 243 -16.79 -5.98 12.78
C SER A 243 -17.93 -5.86 11.76
N TRP A 244 -18.86 -4.92 11.96
CA TRP A 244 -20.06 -4.85 11.13
C TRP A 244 -19.86 -4.26 9.73
N PRO A 245 -18.94 -3.30 9.46
CA PRO A 245 -18.73 -2.80 8.10
C PRO A 245 -18.23 -3.91 7.18
N SER A 246 -17.24 -4.71 7.62
CA SER A 246 -16.75 -5.88 6.88
C SER A 246 -17.80 -6.98 6.76
N SER A 247 -18.69 -7.14 7.74
CA SER A 247 -19.82 -8.07 7.64
C SER A 247 -20.84 -7.63 6.57
N VAL A 248 -21.16 -6.33 6.52
CA VAL A 248 -22.03 -5.76 5.47
C VAL A 248 -21.40 -5.95 4.10
N TYR A 249 -20.11 -5.63 3.95
CA TYR A 249 -19.39 -5.85 2.70
C TYR A 249 -19.43 -7.32 2.27
N ALA A 250 -19.11 -8.24 3.19
CA ALA A 250 -19.09 -9.67 2.90
C ALA A 250 -20.44 -10.25 2.46
N GLN A 251 -21.55 -9.62 2.85
CA GLN A 251 -22.90 -10.05 2.49
C GLN A 251 -23.45 -9.37 1.22
N SER A 252 -22.88 -8.24 0.79
CA SER A 252 -23.49 -7.38 -0.23
C SER A 252 -22.61 -7.09 -1.45
N ALA A 253 -21.29 -7.27 -1.35
CA ALA A 253 -20.39 -7.06 -2.50
C ALA A 253 -20.70 -8.05 -3.63
N VAL A 254 -20.82 -7.53 -4.85
CA VAL A 254 -21.08 -8.32 -6.08
C VAL A 254 -19.82 -9.06 -6.52
N TYR A 255 -18.69 -8.38 -6.46
CA TYR A 255 -17.34 -8.87 -6.76
C TYR A 255 -16.46 -8.65 -5.53
N PRO A 256 -16.60 -9.49 -4.49
CA PRO A 256 -15.95 -9.22 -3.21
C PRO A 256 -14.43 -9.20 -3.32
N MET A 257 -13.79 -8.10 -2.92
CA MET A 257 -12.34 -7.93 -2.96
C MET A 257 -11.88 -7.41 -1.59
N ALA A 258 -11.61 -8.32 -0.66
CA ALA A 258 -11.30 -7.93 0.71
C ALA A 258 -10.51 -9.02 1.41
N ASN A 259 -9.47 -8.66 2.16
CA ASN A 259 -8.81 -9.59 3.06
C ASN A 259 -8.28 -8.91 4.32
N SER A 260 -8.39 -9.58 5.46
CA SER A 260 -7.99 -9.03 6.76
C SER A 260 -6.47 -8.94 6.94
N ALA A 261 -5.68 -9.55 6.04
CA ALA A 261 -4.22 -9.44 6.05
C ALA A 261 -3.77 -8.04 5.59
N ALA A 262 -4.47 -7.41 4.66
CA ALA A 262 -4.20 -6.03 4.24
C ALA A 262 -4.27 -5.06 5.44
N GLN A 263 -5.31 -5.18 6.27
CA GLN A 263 -5.49 -4.36 7.47
C GLN A 263 -4.37 -4.55 8.51
N ASP A 264 -3.81 -5.76 8.63
CA ASP A 264 -2.71 -6.04 9.55
C ASP A 264 -1.41 -5.35 9.14
N ILE A 265 -1.17 -5.18 7.83
CA ILE A 265 0.07 -4.60 7.29
C ILE A 265 -0.07 -3.14 6.87
N PHE A 266 -1.28 -2.59 6.80
CA PHE A 266 -1.52 -1.23 6.30
C PHE A 266 -0.67 -0.19 7.03
N GLY A 267 -0.54 -0.28 8.35
CA GLY A 267 0.29 0.62 9.15
C GLY A 267 1.80 0.54 8.90
N ALA A 268 2.27 -0.46 8.15
CA ALA A 268 3.67 -0.58 7.72
C ALA A 268 3.91 -0.04 6.30
N ILE A 269 2.84 0.31 5.56
CA ILE A 269 2.92 0.95 4.25
C ILE A 269 3.14 2.45 4.46
N PRO A 270 4.07 3.09 3.74
CA PRO A 270 4.32 4.53 3.86
C PRO A 270 3.21 5.33 3.14
N GLY A 271 2.05 5.46 3.79
CA GLY A 271 0.87 6.18 3.30
C GLY A 271 -0.28 6.13 4.31
N ASP A 272 -1.28 6.98 4.12
CA ASP A 272 -2.52 7.04 4.90
C ASP A 272 -3.62 7.60 3.98
N THR A 273 -4.89 7.54 4.39
CA THR A 273 -6.02 8.03 3.58
C THR A 273 -7.02 8.81 4.44
N ASP A 274 -8.00 9.45 3.81
CA ASP A 274 -9.10 10.12 4.49
C ASP A 274 -9.83 9.23 5.52
N TYR A 275 -9.82 7.90 5.34
CA TYR A 275 -10.27 6.91 6.33
C TYR A 275 -9.80 7.25 7.75
N ARG A 276 -8.56 7.73 7.93
CA ARG A 276 -8.04 8.09 9.25
C ARG A 276 -8.84 9.20 9.92
N MET A 277 -9.25 10.22 9.18
CA MET A 277 -10.02 11.35 9.73
C MET A 277 -11.40 10.87 10.20
N PHE A 278 -12.03 9.98 9.43
CA PHE A 278 -13.36 9.45 9.75
C PHE A 278 -13.34 8.37 10.85
N ALA A 279 -12.41 7.41 10.80
CA ALA A 279 -12.42 6.24 11.67
C ALA A 279 -11.56 6.37 12.93
N LYS A 280 -10.48 7.17 12.91
CA LYS A 280 -9.46 7.17 13.98
C LYS A 280 -9.39 8.50 14.71
N ASP A 281 -9.03 9.58 14.01
CA ASP A 281 -8.56 10.80 14.66
C ASP A 281 -9.73 11.72 15.08
N TYR A 282 -10.82 11.78 14.32
CA TYR A 282 -11.91 12.75 14.57
C TYR A 282 -13.33 12.17 14.58
N GLY A 283 -13.64 11.12 13.81
CA GLY A 283 -15.02 10.64 13.69
C GLY A 283 -15.38 9.42 14.54
N ASP A 284 -14.46 8.48 14.74
CA ASP A 284 -14.76 7.16 15.31
C ASP A 284 -16.02 6.53 14.68
N ILE A 285 -16.14 6.71 13.35
CA ILE A 285 -17.24 6.23 12.53
C ILE A 285 -16.85 4.86 11.97
N PRO A 286 -17.72 3.83 12.03
CA PRO A 286 -17.47 2.56 11.36
C PRO A 286 -17.50 2.71 9.84
N GLY A 287 -16.47 2.22 9.14
CA GLY A 287 -16.42 2.31 7.69
C GLY A 287 -15.50 1.31 7.02
N LEU A 288 -15.31 1.52 5.72
CA LEU A 288 -14.45 0.77 4.83
C LEU A 288 -13.50 1.73 4.11
N ASP A 289 -12.27 1.29 3.91
CA ASP A 289 -11.26 1.93 3.06
C ASP A 289 -10.99 1.00 1.88
N ILE A 290 -11.38 1.43 0.67
CA ILE A 290 -11.37 0.59 -0.54
C ILE A 290 -10.45 1.21 -1.58
N ILE A 291 -9.40 0.49 -1.95
CA ILE A 291 -8.27 1.07 -2.68
C ILE A 291 -7.97 0.27 -3.96
N PHE A 292 -7.77 0.94 -5.09
CA PHE A 292 -7.06 0.35 -6.22
C PHE A 292 -5.58 0.16 -5.87
N LEU A 293 -5.12 -1.10 -5.83
CA LEU A 293 -3.76 -1.42 -5.39
C LEU A 293 -2.79 -1.76 -6.53
N LEU A 294 -3.28 -2.08 -7.73
CA LEU A 294 -2.42 -2.42 -8.87
C LEU A 294 -2.23 -1.24 -9.81
N GLY A 295 -1.12 -1.24 -10.55
CA GLY A 295 -0.67 -0.10 -11.33
C GLY A 295 0.18 0.87 -10.50
N GLY A 296 0.84 0.38 -9.45
CA GLY A 296 1.68 1.18 -8.56
C GLY A 296 2.86 1.88 -9.25
N TYR A 297 3.23 1.46 -10.46
CA TYR A 297 4.20 2.16 -11.31
C TYR A 297 3.76 3.59 -11.64
N PHE A 298 2.47 3.80 -11.85
CA PHE A 298 1.89 5.07 -12.32
C PHE A 298 1.48 6.00 -11.18
N TYR A 299 1.22 5.45 -9.99
CA TYR A 299 0.81 6.21 -8.80
C TYR A 299 1.80 7.35 -8.50
N HIS A 300 1.29 8.57 -8.35
CA HIS A 300 2.11 9.79 -8.11
C HIS A 300 3.15 10.07 -9.22
N THR A 301 2.82 9.77 -10.47
CA THR A 301 3.69 10.05 -11.64
C THR A 301 2.94 10.78 -12.74
N SER A 302 3.69 11.34 -13.70
CA SER A 302 3.10 11.92 -14.91
C SER A 302 2.39 10.91 -15.82
N SER A 303 2.54 9.60 -15.55
CA SER A 303 1.93 8.51 -16.29
C SER A 303 0.63 7.98 -15.67
N ASP A 304 0.10 8.62 -14.63
CA ASP A 304 -1.25 8.33 -14.14
C ASP A 304 -2.32 8.92 -15.07
N THR A 305 -2.47 8.30 -16.24
CA THR A 305 -3.29 8.76 -17.37
C THR A 305 -4.47 7.81 -17.64
N VAL A 306 -5.50 8.33 -18.32
CA VAL A 306 -6.77 7.61 -18.55
C VAL A 306 -6.57 6.28 -19.29
N ASP A 307 -5.63 6.22 -20.24
CA ASP A 307 -5.31 5.01 -21.01
C ASP A 307 -4.69 3.88 -20.16
N ARG A 308 -4.27 4.18 -18.92
CA ARG A 308 -3.73 3.20 -17.96
C ARG A 308 -4.77 2.59 -17.04
N LEU A 309 -5.99 3.11 -17.04
CA LEU A 309 -7.07 2.53 -16.26
C LEU A 309 -7.37 1.11 -16.74
N LEU A 310 -7.35 0.15 -15.81
CA LEU A 310 -7.60 -1.24 -16.16
C LEU A 310 -9.10 -1.46 -16.44
N PRO A 311 -9.48 -1.94 -17.64
CA PRO A 311 -10.88 -2.20 -17.95
C PRO A 311 -11.52 -3.20 -16.99
N GLY A 312 -12.71 -2.88 -16.51
CA GLY A 312 -13.51 -3.72 -15.60
C GLY A 312 -13.30 -3.39 -14.13
N SER A 313 -12.21 -2.70 -13.76
CA SER A 313 -11.95 -2.28 -12.38
C SER A 313 -12.97 -1.26 -11.89
N MET A 314 -13.23 -0.22 -12.69
CA MET A 314 -14.23 0.80 -12.33
C MET A 314 -15.65 0.24 -12.37
N GLN A 315 -15.96 -0.67 -13.30
CA GLN A 315 -17.25 -1.36 -13.32
C GLN A 315 -17.47 -2.17 -12.04
N ALA A 316 -16.48 -2.95 -11.62
CA ALA A 316 -16.57 -3.75 -10.40
C ALA A 316 -16.69 -2.88 -9.15
N ARG A 317 -15.91 -1.79 -9.06
CA ARG A 317 -16.04 -0.76 -8.03
C ARG A 317 -17.46 -0.24 -7.97
N GLY A 318 -18.01 0.23 -9.10
CA GLY A 318 -19.35 0.80 -9.16
C GLY A 318 -20.46 -0.18 -8.75
N ASP A 319 -20.43 -1.41 -9.28
CA ASP A 319 -21.40 -2.45 -8.94
C ASP A 319 -21.33 -2.84 -7.45
N ASN A 320 -20.12 -2.95 -6.89
CA ASN A 320 -19.92 -3.19 -5.45
C ASN A 320 -20.43 -2.03 -4.62
N LEU A 321 -19.97 -0.81 -4.89
CA LEU A 321 -20.31 0.37 -4.11
C LEU A 321 -21.81 0.63 -4.09
N PHE A 322 -22.50 0.46 -5.22
CA PHE A 322 -23.95 0.65 -5.27
C PHE A 322 -24.69 -0.37 -4.39
N SER A 323 -24.28 -1.64 -4.43
CA SER A 323 -24.87 -2.70 -3.58
C SER A 323 -24.56 -2.50 -2.10
N VAL A 324 -23.29 -2.23 -1.78
CA VAL A 324 -22.80 -2.05 -0.41
C VAL A 324 -23.41 -0.81 0.23
N MET A 325 -23.48 0.32 -0.49
CA MET A 325 -24.14 1.55 -0.03
C MET A 325 -25.60 1.29 0.37
N LYS A 326 -26.37 0.56 -0.46
CA LYS A 326 -27.75 0.18 -0.14
C LYS A 326 -27.83 -0.66 1.13
N ALA A 327 -26.90 -1.60 1.30
CA ALA A 327 -26.84 -2.44 2.49
C ALA A 327 -26.49 -1.65 3.76
N PHE A 328 -25.57 -0.68 3.69
CA PHE A 328 -25.29 0.25 4.79
C PHE A 328 -26.51 1.10 5.15
N ALA A 329 -27.19 1.66 4.15
CA ALA A 329 -28.38 2.50 4.36
C ALA A 329 -29.54 1.72 5.00
N ASN A 330 -29.64 0.43 4.74
CA ASN A 330 -30.67 -0.45 5.30
C ASN A 330 -30.27 -1.08 6.67
N SER A 331 -29.06 -0.81 7.16
CA SER A 331 -28.56 -1.44 8.39
C SER A 331 -29.13 -0.78 9.65
N SER A 332 -29.65 -1.59 10.58
CA SER A 332 -30.06 -1.12 11.91
C SER A 332 -28.87 -0.70 12.79
N LYS A 333 -27.63 -0.98 12.38
CA LYS A 333 -26.40 -0.56 13.07
C LYS A 333 -25.92 0.84 12.66
N LEU A 334 -26.60 1.49 11.72
CA LEU A 334 -26.29 2.84 11.30
C LEU A 334 -26.76 3.83 12.39
N LEU A 335 -25.81 4.33 13.18
CA LEU A 335 -26.07 5.17 14.35
C LEU A 335 -25.32 6.51 14.22
N THR A 336 -26.01 7.61 14.52
CA THR A 336 -25.41 8.96 14.64
C THR A 336 -24.34 9.00 15.73
N ALA A 337 -23.53 10.07 15.77
CA ALA A 337 -22.49 10.23 16.78
C ALA A 337 -23.04 10.10 18.22
N GLN A 338 -24.15 10.78 18.52
CA GLN A 338 -24.79 10.76 19.84
C GLN A 338 -25.33 9.37 20.22
N GLU A 339 -25.94 8.66 19.26
CA GLU A 339 -26.43 7.30 19.47
C GLU A 339 -25.27 6.31 19.70
N ARG A 340 -24.16 6.45 18.96
CA ARG A 340 -22.96 5.63 19.16
C ARG A 340 -22.35 5.86 20.54
N GLU A 341 -22.24 7.11 20.98
CA GLU A 341 -21.76 7.44 22.33
C GLU A 341 -22.65 6.83 23.41
N SER A 342 -23.97 6.96 23.27
CA SER A 342 -24.96 6.40 24.19
C SER A 342 -24.89 4.86 24.23
N PHE A 343 -24.80 4.22 23.07
CA PHE A 343 -24.65 2.77 22.95
C PHE A 343 -23.39 2.27 23.67
N ARG A 344 -22.27 2.99 23.55
CA ARG A 344 -21.01 2.69 24.24
C ARG A 344 -21.08 2.91 25.74
N ALA A 345 -21.69 4.00 26.18
CA ALA A 345 -21.92 4.26 27.60
C ALA A 345 -22.76 3.15 28.26
N ALA A 346 -23.69 2.55 27.51
CA ALA A 346 -24.48 1.40 27.92
C ALA A 346 -23.73 0.04 27.86
N GLY A 347 -22.42 0.04 27.60
CA GLY A 347 -21.61 -1.17 27.44
C GLY A 347 -21.76 -1.87 26.07
N GLY A 348 -22.49 -1.24 25.15
CA GLY A 348 -22.65 -1.69 23.77
C GLY A 348 -21.43 -1.33 22.92
N GLY A 349 -20.86 -2.33 22.26
CA GLY A 349 -19.78 -2.13 21.30
C GLY A 349 -18.48 -2.80 21.74
N SER A 350 -17.99 -3.72 20.91
CA SER A 350 -16.70 -4.33 21.11
C SER A 350 -15.59 -3.43 20.54
N LYS A 351 -14.94 -2.64 21.40
CA LYS A 351 -13.65 -2.04 21.01
C LYS A 351 -12.68 -3.19 20.69
N GLY A 352 -12.20 -3.25 19.44
CA GLY A 352 -11.15 -4.19 19.03
C GLY A 352 -11.61 -5.55 18.46
N GLU A 353 -12.87 -5.75 18.10
CA GLU A 353 -13.23 -6.92 17.28
C GLU A 353 -12.65 -6.77 15.87
N ARG A 354 -11.54 -7.47 15.62
CA ARG A 354 -10.99 -7.68 14.27
C ARG A 354 -11.53 -9.02 13.74
N PRO A 355 -12.56 -9.02 12.87
CA PRO A 355 -13.01 -10.24 12.24
C PRO A 355 -11.94 -10.75 11.27
N VAL A 356 -12.02 -12.03 10.95
CA VAL A 356 -11.21 -12.60 9.86
C VAL A 356 -12.10 -12.67 8.63
N PHE A 357 -11.62 -12.11 7.54
CA PHE A 357 -12.31 -12.13 6.26
C PHE A 357 -11.32 -12.22 5.11
N PHE A 358 -11.69 -12.92 4.06
CA PHE A 358 -10.92 -13.00 2.81
C PHE A 358 -11.84 -13.43 1.66
N ASP A 359 -11.61 -12.91 0.46
CA ASP A 359 -12.28 -13.37 -0.75
C ASP A 359 -11.63 -14.64 -1.30
N TYR A 360 -12.35 -15.42 -2.11
CA TYR A 360 -11.76 -16.46 -2.96
C TYR A 360 -11.99 -16.09 -4.43
N PHE A 361 -10.93 -15.60 -5.10
CA PHE A 361 -10.96 -15.21 -6.53
C PHE A 361 -11.99 -14.13 -6.87
N ALA A 362 -12.28 -13.25 -5.90
CA ALA A 362 -13.35 -12.27 -5.99
C ALA A 362 -14.75 -12.84 -6.34
N GLN A 363 -14.98 -14.13 -6.07
CA GLN A 363 -16.27 -14.79 -6.32
C GLN A 363 -17.16 -14.84 -5.09
N PHE A 364 -16.58 -15.06 -3.91
CA PHE A 364 -17.30 -15.09 -2.65
C PHE A 364 -16.39 -14.70 -1.48
N MET A 365 -16.98 -14.26 -0.37
CA MET A 365 -16.28 -13.96 0.88
C MET A 365 -16.38 -15.10 1.86
N VAL A 366 -15.28 -15.36 2.57
CA VAL A 366 -15.29 -16.04 3.85
C VAL A 366 -15.23 -14.96 4.94
N PHE A 367 -16.15 -15.00 5.90
CA PHE A 367 -16.19 -14.08 7.02
C PHE A 367 -16.50 -14.84 8.31
N TYR A 368 -15.74 -14.59 9.37
CA TYR A 368 -16.07 -15.07 10.71
C TYR A 368 -15.52 -14.15 11.79
N SER A 369 -16.25 -14.09 12.92
CA SER A 369 -15.89 -13.29 14.08
C SER A 369 -14.57 -13.75 14.71
N ARG A 370 -13.97 -12.88 15.53
CA ARG A 370 -12.76 -13.21 16.29
C ARG A 370 -12.94 -14.43 17.22
N LYS A 371 -14.12 -14.58 17.81
CA LYS A 371 -14.46 -15.72 18.68
C LYS A 371 -14.51 -17.03 17.88
N GLN A 372 -15.10 -17.00 16.69
CA GLN A 372 -15.10 -18.15 15.77
C GLN A 372 -13.68 -18.45 15.28
N ALA A 373 -12.86 -17.42 15.00
CA ALA A 373 -11.46 -17.60 14.62
C ALA A 373 -10.68 -18.37 15.69
N LEU A 374 -10.86 -18.04 16.98
CA LEU A 374 -10.23 -18.77 18.08
C LEU A 374 -10.57 -20.26 18.08
N VAL A 375 -11.84 -20.61 17.82
CA VAL A 375 -12.27 -22.00 17.72
C VAL A 375 -11.67 -22.66 16.48
N PHE A 376 -11.86 -22.08 15.29
CA PHE A 376 -11.41 -22.68 14.04
C PHE A 376 -9.89 -22.83 13.97
N HIS A 377 -9.13 -21.82 14.42
CA HIS A 377 -7.68 -21.82 14.35
C HIS A 377 -7.03 -22.72 15.42
N SER A 378 -7.71 -22.97 16.54
CA SER A 378 -7.21 -23.88 17.58
C SER A 378 -7.43 -25.36 17.24
N ILE A 379 -8.41 -25.71 16.39
CA ILE A 379 -8.70 -27.10 16.00
C ILE A 379 -7.48 -27.78 15.36
N PRO A 380 -6.82 -27.23 14.33
CA PRO A 380 -5.61 -27.84 13.77
C PRO A 380 -4.51 -28.06 14.80
N LEU A 381 -4.30 -27.10 15.70
CA LEU A 381 -3.31 -27.23 16.77
C LEU A 381 -3.69 -28.36 17.75
N ALA A 382 -4.95 -28.44 18.16
CA ALA A 382 -5.43 -29.52 19.02
C ALA A 382 -5.27 -30.89 18.35
N ILE A 383 -5.57 -31.00 17.05
CA ILE A 383 -5.34 -32.22 16.27
C ILE A 383 -3.85 -32.59 16.29
N PHE A 384 -2.95 -31.65 15.99
CA PHE A 384 -1.51 -31.88 16.00
C PHE A 384 -1.03 -32.40 17.37
N LEU A 385 -1.54 -31.81 18.47
CA LEU A 385 -1.18 -32.21 19.83
C LEU A 385 -1.77 -33.56 20.23
N LEU A 386 -2.97 -33.94 19.77
CA LEU A 386 -3.63 -35.20 20.17
C LEU A 386 -3.21 -36.40 19.33
N MET A 387 -2.81 -36.18 18.08
CA MET A 387 -2.55 -37.26 17.11
C MET A 387 -1.47 -38.27 17.52
N PRO A 388 -0.34 -37.88 18.16
CA PRO A 388 0.63 -38.85 18.70
C PRO A 388 0.01 -39.86 19.67
N VAL A 389 -0.98 -39.42 20.47
CA VAL A 389 -1.71 -40.30 21.38
C VAL A 389 -2.70 -41.14 20.60
N LEU A 390 -3.55 -40.51 19.77
CA LEU A 390 -4.60 -41.20 19.01
C LEU A 390 -4.06 -42.33 18.12
N LEU A 391 -2.96 -42.08 17.41
CA LEU A 391 -2.34 -43.06 16.52
C LEU A 391 -1.64 -44.21 17.28
N ARG A 392 -1.43 -44.07 18.59
CA ARG A 392 -0.74 -45.06 19.43
C ARG A 392 -1.63 -45.63 20.55
N LEU A 393 -2.87 -45.14 20.69
CA LEU A 393 -3.90 -45.62 21.62
C LEU A 393 -4.11 -47.14 21.57
N PRO A 394 -4.23 -47.79 20.39
CA PRO A 394 -4.44 -49.24 20.31
C PRO A 394 -3.31 -50.07 20.95
N ASN A 395 -2.13 -49.47 21.13
CA ASN A 395 -0.93 -50.10 21.68
C ASN A 395 -0.66 -49.71 23.15
N GLY A 396 -1.50 -48.88 23.77
CA GLY A 396 -1.55 -48.64 25.22
C GLY A 396 -0.32 -48.03 25.93
N SER A 397 0.72 -47.58 25.21
CA SER A 397 2.00 -47.18 25.83
C SER A 397 2.29 -45.68 25.73
N LEU A 398 2.34 -44.99 26.89
CA LEU A 398 2.72 -43.57 27.00
C LEU A 398 4.10 -43.28 26.39
N LEU A 399 5.05 -44.21 26.50
CA LEU A 399 6.39 -44.07 25.94
C LEU A 399 6.37 -44.04 24.40
N ARG A 400 5.46 -44.78 23.76
CA ARG A 400 5.31 -44.77 22.30
C ARG A 400 4.71 -43.46 21.81
N SER A 401 3.69 -42.95 22.50
CA SER A 401 3.13 -41.62 22.23
C SER A 401 4.21 -40.55 22.36
N PHE A 402 5.04 -40.59 23.42
CA PHE A 402 6.17 -39.67 23.60
C PHE A 402 7.17 -39.73 22.44
N ARG A 403 7.57 -40.93 21.98
CA ARG A 403 8.46 -41.08 20.81
C ARG A 403 7.83 -40.51 19.53
N SER A 404 6.51 -40.66 19.35
CA SER A 404 5.79 -40.04 18.23
C SER A 404 5.77 -38.51 18.33
N TYR A 405 5.60 -37.94 19.53
CA TYR A 405 5.77 -36.49 19.74
C TYR A 405 7.17 -36.02 19.32
N CYS A 406 8.22 -36.74 19.71
CA CYS A 406 9.58 -36.39 19.31
C CYS A 406 9.74 -36.41 17.78
N ASP A 407 9.17 -37.39 17.08
CA ASP A 407 9.26 -37.49 15.63
C ASP A 407 8.47 -36.38 14.92
N PHE A 408 7.27 -36.04 15.42
CA PHE A 408 6.47 -34.95 14.86
C PHE A 408 7.16 -33.61 15.08
N PHE A 409 7.74 -33.39 16.26
CA PHE A 409 8.51 -32.18 16.55
C PHE A 409 9.77 -32.06 15.68
N LYS A 410 10.51 -33.15 15.46
CA LYS A 410 11.59 -33.16 14.47
C LYS A 410 11.05 -32.81 13.08
N GLY A 411 9.94 -33.41 12.66
CA GLY A 411 9.29 -33.11 11.39
C GLY A 411 8.97 -31.61 11.25
N LEU A 412 8.50 -31.00 12.34
CA LEU A 412 8.20 -29.57 12.42
C LEU A 412 9.45 -28.72 12.22
N LEU A 413 10.55 -29.03 12.91
CA LEU A 413 11.83 -28.34 12.74
C LEU A 413 12.39 -28.52 11.31
N PHE A 414 12.24 -29.70 10.74
CA PHE A 414 12.63 -29.98 9.35
C PHE A 414 11.82 -29.15 8.35
N HIS A 415 10.50 -29.02 8.56
CA HIS A 415 9.66 -28.21 7.71
C HIS A 415 9.95 -26.72 7.88
N ALA A 416 10.06 -26.25 9.13
CA ALA A 416 10.38 -24.86 9.45
C ALA A 416 11.73 -24.44 8.86
N SER A 417 12.77 -25.28 8.99
CA SER A 417 14.07 -25.02 8.36
C SER A 417 13.98 -24.97 6.84
N GLY A 418 13.17 -25.82 6.21
CA GLY A 418 12.88 -25.75 4.77
C GLY A 418 12.26 -24.41 4.38
N ILE A 419 11.22 -23.95 5.09
CA ILE A 419 10.56 -22.67 4.83
C ILE A 419 11.53 -21.49 5.04
N ILE A 420 12.33 -21.50 6.11
CA ILE A 420 13.35 -20.48 6.36
C ILE A 420 14.37 -20.45 5.21
N LEU A 421 14.88 -21.62 4.79
CA LEU A 421 15.83 -21.71 3.69
C LEU A 421 15.21 -21.30 2.34
N ALA A 422 13.92 -21.56 2.13
CA ALA A 422 13.18 -21.10 0.96
C ALA A 422 13.13 -19.58 0.85
N ILE A 423 13.29 -18.85 1.96
CA ILE A 423 13.41 -17.38 2.02
C ILE A 423 14.89 -16.96 1.93
N LEU A 424 15.78 -17.58 2.69
CA LEU A 424 17.19 -17.17 2.78
C LEU A 424 17.99 -17.44 1.49
N PHE A 425 17.73 -18.53 0.79
CA PHE A 425 18.42 -18.86 -0.46
C PHE A 425 18.22 -17.81 -1.56
N PRO A 426 16.97 -17.46 -1.95
CA PRO A 426 16.77 -16.43 -2.97
C PRO A 426 17.31 -15.06 -2.53
N VAL A 427 17.24 -14.70 -1.24
CA VAL A 427 17.88 -13.47 -0.71
C VAL A 427 19.39 -13.51 -0.90
N THR A 428 20.03 -14.64 -0.59
CA THR A 428 21.46 -14.80 -0.82
C THR A 428 21.81 -14.67 -2.29
N PHE A 429 21.04 -15.32 -3.17
CA PHE A 429 21.24 -15.25 -4.62
C PHE A 429 21.02 -13.84 -5.17
N SER A 430 20.05 -13.09 -4.64
CA SER A 430 19.80 -11.71 -5.05
C SER A 430 20.98 -10.80 -4.68
N ILE A 431 21.56 -10.96 -3.49
CA ILE A 431 22.76 -10.22 -3.06
C ILE A 431 23.97 -10.63 -3.91
N LEU A 432 24.19 -11.92 -4.14
CA LEU A 432 25.30 -12.41 -4.97
C LEU A 432 25.24 -11.86 -6.39
N ARG A 433 24.05 -11.88 -7.02
CA ARG A 433 23.81 -11.29 -8.35
C ARG A 433 24.26 -9.82 -8.40
N LEU A 434 23.89 -9.05 -7.39
CA LEU A 434 24.14 -7.61 -7.32
C LEU A 434 25.63 -7.26 -7.18
N ILE A 435 26.44 -8.15 -6.58
CA ILE A 435 27.91 -8.02 -6.55
C ILE A 435 28.49 -8.02 -7.96
N PHE A 436 27.91 -8.76 -8.90
CA PHE A 436 28.38 -8.85 -10.29
C PHE A 436 27.70 -7.82 -11.22
N ALA A 437 26.38 -7.63 -11.10
CA ALA A 437 25.59 -6.87 -12.08
C ALA A 437 25.69 -5.34 -11.92
N ARG A 438 26.06 -4.82 -10.75
CA ARG A 438 26.13 -3.37 -10.42
C ARG A 438 24.85 -2.53 -10.68
N GLN A 439 23.78 -3.15 -11.19
CA GLN A 439 22.42 -2.60 -11.25
C GLN A 439 21.43 -3.41 -10.42
N SER A 440 20.55 -2.69 -9.70
CA SER A 440 19.47 -3.27 -8.90
C SER A 440 18.16 -3.26 -9.66
N MET A 441 17.18 -4.06 -9.20
CA MET A 441 15.80 -4.03 -9.70
C MET A 441 15.62 -4.41 -11.18
N ASN A 442 16.46 -5.28 -11.76
CA ASN A 442 16.32 -5.70 -13.18
C ASN A 442 15.00 -6.42 -13.51
N TRP A 443 14.25 -6.84 -12.49
CA TRP A 443 12.89 -7.39 -12.59
C TRP A 443 11.78 -6.33 -12.57
N PHE A 444 12.10 -5.05 -12.32
CA PHE A 444 11.10 -4.01 -12.07
C PHE A 444 10.24 -3.70 -13.30
N ALA A 445 10.85 -3.49 -14.47
CA ALA A 445 10.11 -3.35 -15.73
C ALA A 445 9.57 -4.68 -16.27
N ASN A 446 9.99 -5.82 -15.72
CA ASN A 446 9.64 -7.15 -16.20
C ASN A 446 9.34 -8.08 -15.02
N PRO A 447 8.18 -7.96 -14.35
CA PRO A 447 7.89 -8.64 -13.07
C PRO A 447 8.04 -10.17 -13.11
N TYR A 448 7.77 -10.79 -14.26
CA TYR A 448 7.93 -12.23 -14.47
C TYR A 448 9.37 -12.71 -14.22
N LEU A 449 10.37 -11.83 -14.39
CA LEU A 449 11.76 -12.13 -14.07
C LEU A 449 11.97 -12.36 -12.57
N ALA A 450 11.26 -11.66 -11.69
CA ALA A 450 11.38 -11.89 -10.24
C ALA A 450 11.01 -13.34 -9.89
N PHE A 451 9.94 -13.87 -10.48
CA PHE A 451 9.54 -15.26 -10.29
C PHE A 451 10.56 -16.23 -10.90
N LEU A 452 11.05 -15.95 -12.11
CA LEU A 452 12.08 -16.77 -12.77
C LEU A 452 13.38 -16.82 -11.96
N LEU A 453 13.79 -15.71 -11.35
CA LEU A 453 14.99 -15.59 -10.55
C LEU A 453 14.86 -16.32 -9.21
N PHE A 454 13.76 -16.11 -8.50
CA PHE A 454 13.68 -16.44 -7.09
C PHE A 454 12.91 -17.74 -6.79
N VAL A 455 11.94 -18.15 -7.62
CA VAL A 455 11.20 -19.41 -7.38
C VAL A 455 12.12 -20.64 -7.46
N PRO A 456 12.97 -20.84 -8.49
CA PRO A 456 13.85 -22.01 -8.54
C PRO A 456 14.85 -22.04 -7.37
N CYS A 457 15.42 -20.89 -7.00
CA CYS A 457 16.31 -20.77 -5.84
C CYS A 457 15.60 -21.13 -4.54
N SER A 458 14.38 -20.63 -4.37
CA SER A 458 13.54 -20.90 -3.20
C SER A 458 13.19 -22.38 -3.09
N LEU A 459 12.82 -23.03 -4.22
CA LEU A 459 12.58 -24.47 -4.26
C LEU A 459 13.82 -25.27 -3.85
N VAL A 460 15.02 -24.87 -4.27
CA VAL A 460 16.26 -25.50 -3.81
C VAL A 460 16.37 -25.38 -2.29
N GLY A 461 16.25 -24.17 -1.73
CA GLY A 461 16.29 -23.93 -0.28
C GLY A 461 15.28 -24.79 0.48
N LEU A 462 14.05 -24.88 -0.04
CA LEU A 462 12.98 -25.69 0.53
C LEU A 462 13.30 -27.19 0.56
N LEU A 463 14.05 -27.69 -0.43
CA LEU A 463 14.41 -29.10 -0.57
C LEU A 463 15.67 -29.50 0.20
N VAL A 464 16.51 -28.55 0.64
CA VAL A 464 17.80 -28.79 1.32
C VAL A 464 17.67 -29.74 2.53
N PRO A 465 16.75 -29.54 3.50
CA PRO A 465 16.67 -30.42 4.67
C PRO A 465 16.41 -31.88 4.30
N ARG A 466 15.54 -32.13 3.32
CA ARG A 466 15.24 -33.50 2.86
C ARG A 466 16.36 -34.08 1.98
N PHE A 467 17.09 -33.23 1.25
CA PHE A 467 18.21 -33.65 0.41
C PHE A 467 19.40 -34.18 1.23
N PHE A 468 19.78 -33.49 2.31
CA PHE A 468 20.90 -33.90 3.16
C PHE A 468 20.51 -35.01 4.15
N TRP A 469 19.31 -34.96 4.73
CA TRP A 469 18.80 -36.01 5.63
C TRP A 469 17.79 -36.91 4.91
N ARG A 470 18.27 -37.64 3.89
CA ARG A 470 17.45 -38.60 3.13
C ARG A 470 16.82 -39.64 4.05
N GLN A 471 17.58 -40.11 5.04
CA GLN A 471 17.10 -40.98 6.11
C GLN A 471 16.64 -40.13 7.29
N PHE A 472 15.33 -40.06 7.51
CA PHE A 472 14.79 -39.31 8.64
C PHE A 472 15.19 -39.98 9.98
N PRO A 473 15.65 -39.20 10.98
CA PRO A 473 16.05 -39.73 12.28
C PRO A 473 14.82 -40.00 13.17
N LEU A 474 14.24 -41.19 13.06
CA LEU A 474 13.11 -41.62 13.88
C LEU A 474 13.54 -41.98 15.32
N SER A 475 12.72 -41.59 16.29
CA SER A 475 12.76 -42.03 17.69
C SER A 475 11.95 -43.32 17.90
N GLN A 476 11.02 -43.62 17.00
CA GLN A 476 10.22 -44.84 17.04
C GLN A 476 10.99 -46.05 16.49
N ASP A 477 10.74 -47.21 17.10
CA ASP A 477 11.29 -48.49 16.64
C ASP A 477 10.36 -49.12 15.59
N VAL A 478 10.86 -49.19 14.36
CA VAL A 478 10.13 -49.66 13.16
C VAL A 478 9.63 -51.10 13.35
N ASN A 479 10.38 -51.94 14.05
CA ASN A 479 10.04 -53.36 14.26
C ASN A 479 8.80 -53.55 15.15
N THR A 480 8.44 -52.54 15.94
CA THR A 480 7.35 -52.63 16.93
C THR A 480 5.99 -52.13 16.43
N LEU A 481 5.94 -51.47 15.27
CA LEU A 481 4.74 -50.77 14.77
C LEU A 481 4.16 -51.37 13.47
N ALA A 482 4.74 -52.43 12.92
CA ALA A 482 4.34 -53.06 11.65
C ALA A 482 4.21 -52.06 10.47
N LEU A 483 4.92 -50.92 10.55
CA LEU A 483 5.02 -49.90 9.51
C LEU A 483 6.44 -49.89 8.95
N SER A 484 6.58 -49.58 7.67
CA SER A 484 7.90 -49.34 7.09
C SER A 484 8.53 -48.06 7.65
N ARG A 485 9.86 -47.99 7.62
CA ARG A 485 10.61 -46.78 8.02
C ARG A 485 10.20 -45.55 7.19
N GLU A 486 9.86 -45.76 5.93
CA GLU A 486 9.44 -44.68 5.02
C GLU A 486 8.06 -44.14 5.39
N GLU A 487 7.10 -45.02 5.73
CA GLU A 487 5.76 -44.62 6.20
C GLU A 487 5.85 -43.81 7.49
N LEU A 488 6.64 -44.26 8.47
CA LEU A 488 6.85 -43.52 9.72
C LEU A 488 7.54 -42.16 9.49
N ALA A 489 8.47 -42.09 8.54
CA ALA A 489 9.16 -40.85 8.20
C ALA A 489 8.25 -39.86 7.45
N ASP A 490 7.38 -40.34 6.55
CA ASP A 490 6.40 -39.49 5.87
C ASP A 490 5.29 -39.03 6.85
N GLU A 491 4.88 -39.88 7.81
CA GLU A 491 3.98 -39.50 8.91
C GLU A 491 4.58 -38.38 9.76
N ALA A 492 5.85 -38.52 10.19
CA ALA A 492 6.54 -37.50 10.97
C ALA A 492 6.67 -36.17 10.22
N ARG A 493 6.99 -36.21 8.92
CA ARG A 493 7.08 -35.01 8.07
C ARG A 493 5.72 -34.35 7.87
N PHE A 494 4.67 -35.14 7.64
CA PHE A 494 3.31 -34.63 7.48
C PHE A 494 2.83 -33.90 8.72
N TRP A 495 2.85 -34.58 9.87
CA TRP A 495 2.39 -33.98 11.12
C TRP A 495 3.29 -32.83 11.56
N GLY A 496 4.58 -32.89 11.27
CA GLY A 496 5.50 -31.78 11.47
C GLY A 496 5.12 -30.52 10.66
N ALA A 497 4.88 -30.67 9.35
CA ALA A 497 4.45 -29.58 8.49
C ALA A 497 3.06 -29.05 8.88
N PHE A 498 2.12 -29.95 9.18
CA PHE A 498 0.80 -29.59 9.69
C PHE A 498 0.87 -28.82 11.01
N GLY A 499 1.73 -29.27 11.94
CA GLY A 499 2.00 -28.60 13.21
C GLY A 499 2.63 -27.22 13.03
N PHE A 500 3.56 -27.06 12.08
CA PHE A 500 4.14 -25.75 11.74
C PHE A 500 3.06 -24.75 11.31
N TYR A 501 2.20 -25.10 10.35
CA TYR A 501 1.14 -24.20 9.90
C TYR A 501 0.07 -23.95 10.97
N SER A 502 -0.25 -24.96 11.79
CA SER A 502 -1.18 -24.82 12.91
C SER A 502 -0.66 -23.85 13.98
N LEU A 503 0.63 -23.96 14.35
CA LEU A 503 1.27 -23.05 15.29
C LEU A 503 1.37 -21.64 14.71
N LEU A 504 1.75 -21.50 13.44
CA LEU A 504 1.84 -20.20 12.78
C LEU A 504 0.48 -19.50 12.75
N THR A 505 -0.58 -20.23 12.39
CA THR A 505 -1.97 -19.73 12.43
C THR A 505 -2.33 -19.20 13.82
N MET A 506 -2.06 -19.99 14.87
CA MET A 506 -2.33 -19.57 16.25
C MET A 506 -1.45 -18.41 16.70
N ALA A 507 -0.19 -18.34 16.25
CA ALA A 507 0.71 -17.24 16.57
C ALA A 507 0.18 -15.91 16.02
N TYR A 508 -0.26 -15.88 14.74
CA TYR A 508 -0.92 -14.69 14.17
C TYR A 508 -2.12 -14.26 15.01
N LEU A 509 -2.98 -15.20 15.38
CA LEU A 509 -4.17 -14.91 16.18
C LEU A 509 -3.81 -14.40 17.60
N VAL A 510 -2.86 -15.01 18.28
CA VAL A 510 -2.48 -14.55 19.64
C VAL A 510 -1.75 -13.21 19.59
N SER A 511 -1.05 -12.88 18.50
CA SER A 511 -0.44 -11.56 18.26
C SER A 511 -1.43 -10.45 17.90
N GLY A 512 -2.74 -10.72 17.90
CA GLY A 512 -3.77 -9.73 17.57
C GLY A 512 -3.98 -9.50 16.07
N LEU A 513 -3.31 -10.28 15.22
CA LEU A 513 -3.42 -10.23 13.76
C LEU A 513 -4.54 -11.14 13.27
N SER A 514 -5.05 -10.90 12.06
CA SER A 514 -6.13 -11.64 11.42
C SER A 514 -5.72 -12.30 10.10
N GLY A 515 -4.50 -12.09 9.61
CA GLY A 515 -3.92 -12.70 8.40
C GLY A 515 -3.60 -14.20 8.50
N GLY A 516 -3.73 -14.81 9.68
CA GLY A 516 -3.48 -16.25 9.89
C GLY A 516 -4.41 -17.20 9.10
N PHE A 517 -5.44 -16.68 8.42
CA PHE A 517 -6.33 -17.50 7.58
C PHE A 517 -5.59 -18.22 6.45
N VAL A 518 -4.49 -17.67 5.93
CA VAL A 518 -3.71 -18.31 4.84
C VAL A 518 -3.18 -19.66 5.31
N THR A 519 -2.48 -19.67 6.45
CA THR A 519 -1.89 -20.88 7.03
C THR A 519 -2.95 -21.80 7.63
N PHE A 520 -4.08 -21.24 8.08
CA PHE A 520 -5.24 -22.02 8.48
C PHE A 520 -5.77 -22.83 7.29
N LEU A 521 -5.99 -22.20 6.14
CA LEU A 521 -6.45 -22.84 4.91
C LEU A 521 -5.49 -23.97 4.49
N LEU A 522 -4.17 -23.73 4.56
CA LEU A 522 -3.18 -24.78 4.30
C LEU A 522 -3.38 -25.98 5.22
N SER A 523 -3.44 -25.77 6.54
CA SER A 523 -3.62 -26.87 7.50
C SER A 523 -4.96 -27.60 7.32
N ALA A 524 -6.04 -26.86 7.06
CA ALA A 524 -7.39 -27.41 6.89
C ALA A 524 -7.46 -28.38 5.70
N PHE A 525 -6.81 -28.06 4.58
CA PHE A 525 -6.77 -28.93 3.39
C PHE A 525 -5.68 -30.01 3.44
N MET A 526 -4.65 -29.85 4.28
CA MET A 526 -3.64 -30.89 4.50
C MET A 526 -4.22 -32.16 5.14
N LEU A 527 -5.22 -32.05 6.02
CA LEU A 527 -5.86 -33.22 6.65
C LEU A 527 -6.61 -34.13 5.67
N PRO A 528 -7.58 -33.65 4.86
CA PRO A 528 -8.23 -34.50 3.86
C PRO A 528 -7.22 -35.03 2.84
N ALA A 529 -6.20 -34.24 2.46
CA ALA A 529 -5.12 -34.71 1.59
C ALA A 529 -4.40 -35.93 2.19
N TRP A 530 -4.05 -35.88 3.47
CA TRP A 530 -3.39 -36.99 4.17
C TRP A 530 -4.28 -38.22 4.29
N ILE A 531 -5.57 -38.04 4.58
CA ILE A 531 -6.54 -39.14 4.62
C ILE A 531 -6.64 -39.79 3.24
N CYS A 532 -6.81 -39.01 2.17
CA CYS A 532 -6.87 -39.53 0.81
C CYS A 532 -5.58 -40.26 0.41
N PHE A 533 -4.41 -39.73 0.78
CA PHE A 533 -3.13 -40.40 0.59
C PHE A 533 -3.09 -41.74 1.31
N TYR A 534 -3.33 -41.76 2.62
CA TYR A 534 -3.28 -42.97 3.44
C TYR A 534 -4.27 -44.05 2.99
N LEU A 535 -5.47 -43.67 2.51
CA LEU A 535 -6.40 -44.63 1.93
C LEU A 535 -5.88 -45.18 0.59
N SER A 536 -5.36 -44.31 -0.27
CA SER A 536 -4.86 -44.69 -1.60
C SER A 536 -3.63 -45.61 -1.54
N THR A 537 -2.76 -45.48 -0.52
CA THR A 537 -1.58 -46.34 -0.37
C THR A 537 -1.95 -47.80 -0.12
N LYS A 538 -3.14 -48.08 0.45
CA LYS A 538 -3.66 -49.44 0.61
C LYS A 538 -4.00 -50.12 -0.73
N PHE A 539 -4.34 -49.35 -1.75
CA PHE A 539 -4.74 -49.86 -3.07
C PHE A 539 -3.61 -49.81 -4.10
N PHE A 540 -2.86 -48.71 -4.13
CA PHE A 540 -1.85 -48.45 -5.16
C PHE A 540 -0.41 -48.56 -4.65
N GLY A 541 -0.20 -48.72 -3.34
CA GLY A 541 1.11 -48.75 -2.70
C GLY A 541 1.66 -47.37 -2.32
N HIS A 542 2.55 -47.35 -1.33
CA HIS A 542 3.15 -46.12 -0.77
C HIS A 542 4.05 -45.35 -1.75
N GLN A 543 4.65 -46.05 -2.70
CA GLN A 543 5.57 -45.48 -3.71
C GLN A 543 4.91 -45.18 -5.05
N SER A 544 3.58 -45.22 -5.14
CA SER A 544 2.87 -44.99 -6.40
C SER A 544 2.62 -43.51 -6.69
N LEU A 545 2.73 -43.15 -7.97
CA LEU A 545 2.32 -41.84 -8.47
C LEU A 545 0.82 -41.59 -8.29
N ARG A 546 0.00 -42.65 -8.33
CA ARG A 546 -1.45 -42.54 -8.09
C ARG A 546 -1.75 -42.11 -6.66
N SER A 547 -1.07 -42.72 -5.68
CA SER A 547 -1.19 -42.31 -4.28
C SER A 547 -0.72 -40.87 -4.08
N THR A 548 0.40 -40.49 -4.73
CA THR A 548 0.89 -39.11 -4.72
C THR A 548 -0.15 -38.14 -5.29
N ALA A 549 -0.82 -38.48 -6.40
CA ALA A 549 -1.89 -37.66 -6.97
C ALA A 549 -3.10 -37.54 -6.03
N CYS A 550 -3.48 -38.63 -5.33
CA CYS A 550 -4.53 -38.61 -4.30
C CYS A 550 -4.20 -37.69 -3.11
N TYR A 551 -2.91 -37.38 -2.86
CA TYR A 551 -2.50 -36.35 -1.90
C TYR A 551 -2.63 -34.93 -2.47
N VAL A 552 -2.22 -34.74 -3.72
CA VAL A 552 -2.18 -33.40 -4.35
C VAL A 552 -3.58 -32.87 -4.66
N ILE A 553 -4.50 -33.71 -5.14
CA ILE A 553 -5.83 -33.28 -5.58
C ILE A 553 -6.61 -32.52 -4.49
N PRO A 554 -6.72 -33.02 -3.24
CA PRO A 554 -7.40 -32.27 -2.18
C PRO A 554 -6.69 -30.96 -1.79
N LEU A 555 -5.40 -30.79 -2.09
CA LEU A 555 -4.67 -29.55 -1.81
C LEU A 555 -4.93 -28.47 -2.87
N VAL A 556 -5.40 -28.81 -4.07
CA VAL A 556 -5.57 -27.85 -5.18
C VAL A 556 -6.33 -26.58 -4.76
N PRO A 557 -7.43 -26.61 -3.97
CA PRO A 557 -8.12 -25.39 -3.56
C PRO A 557 -7.26 -24.44 -2.70
N CYS A 558 -6.48 -24.96 -1.75
CA CYS A 558 -5.61 -24.11 -0.92
C CYS A 558 -4.35 -23.66 -1.67
N LEU A 559 -3.82 -24.49 -2.58
CA LEU A 559 -2.72 -24.09 -3.47
C LEU A 559 -3.15 -22.98 -4.43
N THR A 560 -4.36 -23.10 -4.98
CA THR A 560 -4.95 -22.09 -5.87
C THR A 560 -5.08 -20.75 -5.15
N TYR A 561 -5.55 -20.79 -3.90
CA TYR A 561 -5.61 -19.61 -3.06
C TYR A 561 -4.22 -19.02 -2.73
N SER A 562 -3.24 -19.86 -2.40
CA SER A 562 -1.87 -19.42 -2.10
C SER A 562 -1.20 -18.74 -3.30
N VAL A 563 -1.43 -19.24 -4.52
CA VAL A 563 -0.92 -18.60 -5.75
C VAL A 563 -1.65 -17.29 -6.03
N TYR A 564 -2.97 -17.25 -5.81
CA TYR A 564 -3.78 -16.05 -5.96
C TYR A 564 -3.35 -14.93 -5.00
N PHE A 565 -3.40 -15.19 -3.70
CA PHE A 565 -3.02 -14.25 -2.66
C PHE A 565 -1.54 -13.90 -2.72
N GLY A 566 -0.67 -14.91 -2.87
CA GLY A 566 0.77 -14.72 -2.93
C GLY A 566 1.24 -14.04 -4.22
N GLY A 567 0.58 -14.32 -5.35
CA GLY A 567 0.83 -13.67 -6.62
C GLY A 567 0.44 -12.19 -6.59
N PHE A 568 -0.74 -11.87 -6.03
CA PHE A 568 -1.15 -10.50 -5.77
C PHE A 568 -0.13 -9.77 -4.88
N LEU A 569 0.25 -10.36 -3.75
CA LEU A 569 1.23 -9.78 -2.83
C LEU A 569 2.59 -9.51 -3.50
N ALA A 570 3.07 -10.46 -4.30
CA ALA A 570 4.34 -10.33 -5.00
C ALA A 570 4.30 -9.22 -6.06
N VAL A 571 3.24 -9.17 -6.88
CA VAL A 571 3.07 -8.11 -7.90
C VAL A 571 2.92 -6.75 -7.24
N PHE A 572 2.04 -6.62 -6.24
CA PHE A 572 1.87 -5.39 -5.46
C PHE A 572 3.21 -4.87 -4.93
N LEU A 573 4.00 -5.73 -4.29
CA LEU A 573 5.30 -5.32 -3.76
C LEU A 573 6.30 -4.93 -4.85
N ILE A 574 6.37 -5.69 -5.95
CA ILE A 574 7.23 -5.37 -7.10
C ILE A 574 6.95 -3.94 -7.62
N GLU A 575 5.67 -3.60 -7.80
CA GLU A 575 5.26 -2.27 -8.27
C GLU A 575 5.63 -1.16 -7.26
N LYS A 576 5.44 -1.42 -5.96
CA LYS A 576 5.73 -0.45 -4.89
C LYS A 576 7.23 -0.28 -4.59
N MET A 577 8.11 -1.17 -5.05
CA MET A 577 9.57 -1.03 -4.83
C MET A 577 10.16 0.24 -5.47
N GLY A 578 9.49 0.86 -6.45
CA GLY A 578 9.90 2.17 -7.00
C GLY A 578 9.70 3.35 -6.04
N MET A 579 9.03 3.15 -4.90
CA MET A 579 8.62 4.20 -3.96
C MET A 579 9.05 3.95 -2.52
N THR A 580 9.80 2.89 -2.24
CA THR A 580 10.21 2.52 -0.87
C THR A 580 11.24 3.47 -0.25
N GLY A 581 11.76 4.42 -1.02
CA GLY A 581 12.82 5.33 -0.63
C GLY A 581 14.20 4.84 -1.05
N SER A 582 15.14 5.79 -1.15
CA SER A 582 16.55 5.49 -1.37
C SER A 582 17.24 5.36 -0.02
N HIS A 583 17.76 4.17 0.30
CA HIS A 583 18.51 3.93 1.53
C HIS A 583 20.03 4.17 1.34
N PRO A 584 20.77 4.52 2.41
CA PRO A 584 22.20 4.82 2.32
C PRO A 584 23.03 3.57 1.90
N PRO A 585 24.17 3.77 1.21
CA PRO A 585 25.05 2.68 0.80
C PRO A 585 25.81 2.08 2.01
N PRO A 586 26.29 0.83 1.91
CA PRO A 586 26.13 -0.09 0.78
C PRO A 586 24.77 -0.79 0.74
N TYR A 587 24.03 -0.83 1.85
CA TYR A 587 22.86 -1.69 2.01
C TYR A 587 21.67 -1.29 1.15
N GLY A 588 21.42 0.01 0.97
CA GLY A 588 20.23 0.48 0.26
C GLY A 588 20.11 0.07 -1.20
N TYR A 589 21.23 -0.35 -1.79
CA TYR A 589 21.29 -0.87 -3.14
C TYR A 589 20.75 -2.32 -3.25
N PHE A 590 20.78 -3.10 -2.15
CA PHE A 590 20.32 -4.50 -2.12
C PHE A 590 18.89 -4.67 -1.61
N VAL A 591 18.35 -3.67 -0.90
CA VAL A 591 17.09 -3.80 -0.15
C VAL A 591 15.91 -4.22 -1.03
N PRO A 592 15.61 -3.59 -2.18
CA PRO A 592 14.45 -3.99 -2.99
C PRO A 592 14.54 -5.43 -3.50
N ASP A 593 15.70 -5.82 -4.05
CA ASP A 593 15.95 -7.19 -4.52
C ASP A 593 15.85 -8.22 -3.39
N ALA A 594 16.33 -7.90 -2.18
CA ALA A 594 16.22 -8.78 -1.02
C ALA A 594 14.76 -8.91 -0.54
N ILE A 595 13.99 -7.82 -0.50
CA ILE A 595 12.57 -7.83 -0.13
C ILE A 595 11.77 -8.69 -1.12
N VAL A 596 11.91 -8.44 -2.42
CA VAL A 596 11.19 -9.21 -3.45
C VAL A 596 11.61 -10.68 -3.42
N ALA A 597 12.89 -10.98 -3.26
CA ALA A 597 13.37 -12.36 -3.12
C ALA A 597 12.79 -13.06 -1.90
N ALA A 598 12.72 -12.38 -0.74
CA ALA A 598 12.18 -12.93 0.49
C ALA A 598 10.68 -13.22 0.36
N VAL A 599 9.91 -12.31 -0.26
CA VAL A 599 8.47 -12.48 -0.50
C VAL A 599 8.19 -13.62 -1.46
N VAL A 600 8.89 -13.67 -2.60
CA VAL A 600 8.75 -14.79 -3.55
C VAL A 600 9.14 -16.10 -2.88
N GLY A 601 10.15 -16.09 -2.01
CA GLY A 601 10.53 -17.24 -1.19
C GLY A 601 9.44 -17.70 -0.22
N LEU A 602 8.81 -16.76 0.49
CA LEU A 602 7.69 -17.02 1.41
C LEU A 602 6.48 -17.60 0.66
N VAL A 603 6.10 -16.98 -0.47
CA VAL A 603 4.99 -17.44 -1.32
C VAL A 603 5.28 -18.83 -1.89
N THR A 604 6.53 -19.08 -2.33
CA THR A 604 6.95 -20.42 -2.76
C THR A 604 6.82 -21.44 -1.62
N GLY A 605 7.14 -21.04 -0.38
CA GLY A 605 6.93 -21.84 0.82
C GLY A 605 5.45 -22.16 1.10
N TRP A 606 4.53 -21.21 0.89
CA TRP A 606 3.07 -21.46 1.00
C TRP A 606 2.54 -22.38 -0.10
N CYS A 607 3.07 -22.27 -1.31
CA CYS A 607 2.66 -23.09 -2.44
C CYS A 607 3.23 -24.52 -2.33
N PHE A 608 4.54 -24.68 -2.15
CA PHE A 608 5.19 -25.99 -2.20
C PHE A 608 5.31 -26.67 -0.84
N GLY A 609 5.34 -25.92 0.26
CA GLY A 609 5.45 -26.47 1.61
C GLY A 609 4.43 -27.56 1.93
N PRO A 610 3.10 -27.36 1.76
CA PRO A 610 2.11 -28.41 2.03
C PRO A 610 2.26 -29.66 1.15
N LEU A 611 2.95 -29.57 0.00
CA LEU A 611 3.21 -30.72 -0.88
C LEU A 611 4.37 -31.60 -0.39
N LEU A 612 5.35 -31.02 0.30
CA LEU A 612 6.63 -31.69 0.62
C LEU A 612 6.55 -32.99 1.40
N PRO A 613 5.59 -33.20 2.34
CA PRO A 613 5.54 -34.44 3.11
C PRO A 613 5.55 -35.67 2.21
N VAL A 614 4.72 -35.68 1.17
CA VAL A 614 4.56 -36.80 0.23
C VAL A 614 5.34 -36.58 -1.08
N VAL A 615 5.25 -35.38 -1.65
CA VAL A 615 5.80 -35.09 -2.99
C VAL A 615 7.31 -34.90 -2.94
N GLY A 616 7.86 -34.48 -1.79
CA GLY A 616 9.27 -34.13 -1.64
C GLY A 616 10.25 -35.22 -2.06
N LYS A 617 9.91 -36.52 -1.88
CA LYS A 617 10.77 -37.64 -2.31
C LYS A 617 11.04 -37.68 -3.81
N TRP A 618 10.11 -37.18 -4.60
CA TRP A 618 10.22 -37.09 -6.05
C TRP A 618 11.03 -35.87 -6.48
N LEU A 619 10.96 -34.78 -5.72
CA LEU A 619 11.61 -33.51 -6.03
C LEU A 619 13.07 -33.43 -5.55
N THR A 620 13.46 -34.20 -4.52
CA THR A 620 14.84 -34.20 -3.97
C THR A 620 15.84 -35.04 -4.79
N LYS A 621 15.54 -35.39 -6.05
CA LYS A 621 16.50 -36.07 -6.91
C LYS A 621 17.63 -35.11 -7.26
N SER A 622 18.88 -35.58 -7.21
CA SER A 622 20.05 -34.73 -7.48
C SER A 622 19.98 -34.07 -8.86
N SER A 623 19.42 -34.77 -9.86
CA SER A 623 19.18 -34.24 -11.21
C SER A 623 18.24 -33.03 -11.24
N ILE A 624 17.16 -33.05 -10.44
CA ILE A 624 16.18 -31.96 -10.34
C ILE A 624 16.76 -30.77 -9.58
N VAL A 625 17.39 -31.02 -8.42
CA VAL A 625 18.04 -29.96 -7.63
C VAL A 625 19.12 -29.26 -8.48
N LEU A 626 19.89 -30.04 -9.24
CA LEU A 626 20.90 -29.51 -10.15
C LEU A 626 20.27 -28.71 -11.31
N PHE A 627 19.15 -29.19 -11.88
CA PHE A 627 18.40 -28.47 -12.90
C PHE A 627 17.92 -27.10 -12.39
N LEU A 628 17.34 -27.06 -11.18
CA LEU A 628 16.89 -25.81 -10.56
C LEU A 628 18.06 -24.85 -10.31
N LEU A 629 19.18 -25.34 -9.75
CA LEU A 629 20.38 -24.52 -9.51
C LEU A 629 20.97 -23.93 -10.81
N HIS A 630 21.08 -24.72 -11.86
CA HIS A 630 21.55 -24.21 -13.16
C HIS A 630 20.57 -23.21 -13.76
N GLY A 631 19.26 -23.48 -13.64
CA GLY A 631 18.20 -22.55 -14.05
C GLY A 631 18.31 -21.22 -13.31
N SER A 632 18.54 -21.25 -11.99
CA SER A 632 18.79 -20.06 -11.18
C SER A 632 19.99 -19.26 -11.66
N VAL A 633 21.15 -19.91 -11.86
CA VAL A 633 22.37 -19.23 -12.33
C VAL A 633 22.16 -18.62 -13.72
N LEU A 634 21.50 -19.34 -14.62
CA LEU A 634 21.17 -18.83 -15.95
C LEU A 634 20.21 -17.64 -15.88
N ALA A 635 19.16 -17.72 -15.05
CA ALA A 635 18.22 -16.62 -14.85
C ALA A 635 18.94 -15.38 -14.31
N LEU A 636 19.85 -15.55 -13.33
CA LEU A 636 20.67 -14.45 -12.82
C LEU A 636 21.51 -13.82 -13.94
N ALA A 637 22.18 -14.63 -14.75
CA ALA A 637 23.00 -14.15 -15.86
C ALA A 637 22.16 -13.38 -16.89
N VAL A 638 21.01 -13.90 -17.30
CA VAL A 638 20.10 -13.23 -18.24
C VAL A 638 19.58 -11.92 -17.65
N SER A 639 19.14 -11.93 -16.38
CA SER A 639 18.62 -10.72 -15.74
C SER A 639 19.64 -9.59 -15.62
N SER A 640 20.93 -9.93 -15.52
CA SER A 640 22.00 -8.93 -15.42
C SER A 640 22.19 -8.11 -16.69
N GLN A 641 21.64 -8.58 -17.83
CA GLN A 641 21.72 -7.91 -19.12
C GLN A 641 20.49 -7.04 -19.42
N LEU A 642 19.45 -7.10 -18.59
CA LEU A 642 18.18 -6.41 -18.84
C LEU A 642 18.13 -5.09 -18.10
N PHE A 643 17.71 -4.04 -18.79
CA PHE A 643 17.58 -2.72 -18.19
C PHE A 643 16.38 -2.70 -17.19
N PRO A 644 16.56 -2.14 -15.98
CA PRO A 644 15.55 -2.24 -14.92
C PRO A 644 14.27 -1.42 -15.14
N TYR A 645 14.30 -0.39 -15.99
CA TYR A 645 13.20 0.58 -16.13
C TYR A 645 12.60 0.60 -17.54
N SER A 646 11.38 1.12 -17.64
CA SER A 646 10.71 1.38 -18.92
C SER A 646 9.74 2.56 -18.76
N LYS A 647 9.06 2.96 -19.85
CA LYS A 647 7.96 3.94 -19.75
C LYS A 647 6.82 3.47 -18.84
N ASP A 648 6.61 2.14 -18.76
CA ASP A 648 5.53 1.53 -17.98
C ASP A 648 5.97 1.16 -16.55
N ALA A 649 7.26 1.32 -16.24
CA ALA A 649 7.86 1.09 -14.93
C ALA A 649 8.99 2.11 -14.73
N PRO A 650 8.66 3.39 -14.49
CA PRO A 650 9.62 4.47 -14.60
C PRO A 650 10.57 4.54 -13.41
N LYS A 651 11.80 4.99 -13.66
CA LYS A 651 12.73 5.47 -12.63
C LYS A 651 12.20 6.78 -12.07
N ARG A 652 12.04 6.88 -10.75
CA ARG A 652 11.51 8.10 -10.11
C ARG A 652 12.62 9.03 -9.65
N ILE A 653 12.48 10.30 -10.01
CA ILE A 653 13.40 11.39 -9.67
C ILE A 653 12.58 12.58 -9.15
N VAL A 654 13.07 13.20 -8.08
CA VAL A 654 12.58 14.48 -7.61
C VAL A 654 13.60 15.55 -7.99
N PHE A 655 13.14 16.57 -8.71
CA PHE A 655 13.92 17.70 -9.17
C PHE A 655 13.39 18.98 -8.53
N GLN A 656 14.19 19.59 -7.67
CA GLN A 656 13.87 20.85 -7.01
C GLN A 656 14.75 21.98 -7.59
N HIS A 657 14.13 23.07 -8.03
CA HIS A 657 14.83 24.34 -8.23
C HIS A 657 14.82 25.12 -6.92
N THR A 658 15.96 25.14 -6.22
CA THR A 658 16.09 25.79 -4.91
C THR A 658 16.52 27.24 -5.10
N VAL A 659 15.82 28.15 -4.42
CA VAL A 659 16.12 29.59 -4.41
C VAL A 659 16.27 30.03 -2.96
N GLN A 660 17.49 30.37 -2.55
CA GLN A 660 17.74 30.94 -1.23
C GLN A 660 17.52 32.45 -1.28
N THR A 661 16.66 32.97 -0.41
CA THR A 661 16.32 34.39 -0.37
C THR A 661 16.66 35.01 0.97
N ARG A 662 16.92 36.32 0.94
CA ARG A 662 16.93 37.18 2.12
C ARG A 662 15.84 38.23 1.94
N ASP A 663 14.94 38.28 2.90
CA ASP A 663 13.79 39.19 2.88
C ASP A 663 12.97 39.08 1.58
N SER A 664 12.29 40.16 1.20
CA SER A 664 11.28 40.12 0.13
C SER A 664 11.84 40.30 -1.28
N ASN A 665 13.12 40.63 -1.47
CA ASN A 665 13.63 41.03 -2.79
C ASN A 665 15.08 40.59 -3.12
N GLN A 666 15.80 39.94 -2.20
CA GLN A 666 17.18 39.54 -2.44
C GLN A 666 17.30 38.02 -2.63
N ILE A 667 17.91 37.60 -3.74
CA ILE A 667 18.34 36.21 -3.96
C ILE A 667 19.79 36.07 -3.49
N LEU A 668 20.07 35.08 -2.66
CA LEU A 668 21.40 34.77 -2.14
C LEU A 668 22.10 33.69 -2.98
N ASP A 669 21.39 32.63 -3.34
CA ASP A 669 21.88 31.47 -4.07
C ASP A 669 20.73 30.82 -4.84
N ALA A 670 21.03 30.14 -5.93
CA ALA A 670 20.06 29.30 -6.64
C ALA A 670 20.73 28.02 -7.15
N SER A 671 19.99 26.91 -7.08
CA SER A 671 20.50 25.60 -7.48
C SER A 671 19.43 24.67 -8.03
N PHE A 672 19.87 23.73 -8.86
CA PHE A 672 19.11 22.55 -9.23
C PHE A 672 19.53 21.39 -8.33
N ASP A 673 18.58 20.85 -7.57
CA ASP A 673 18.77 19.76 -6.63
C ASP A 673 18.01 18.53 -7.10
N PHE A 674 18.66 17.37 -7.09
CA PHE A 674 18.06 16.10 -7.54
C PHE A 674 18.11 15.07 -6.42
N ALA A 675 17.05 14.28 -6.29
CA ALA A 675 16.97 13.13 -5.39
C ALA A 675 16.31 11.93 -6.09
N VAL A 676 16.62 10.71 -5.62
CA VAL A 676 16.01 9.46 -6.10
C VAL A 676 15.15 8.82 -5.02
N VAL A 677 14.06 8.19 -5.45
CA VAL A 677 13.06 7.53 -4.57
C VAL A 677 13.23 6.01 -4.52
N ASP A 678 14.12 5.44 -5.35
CA ASP A 678 14.43 4.00 -5.40
C ASP A 678 15.94 3.72 -5.29
N SER A 679 16.35 2.46 -5.40
CA SER A 679 17.71 1.99 -5.09
C SER A 679 18.79 2.39 -6.11
N ASN A 680 18.46 2.61 -7.38
CA ASN A 680 19.47 3.01 -8.37
C ASN A 680 19.79 4.51 -8.21
N SER A 681 21.09 4.82 -8.15
CA SER A 681 21.60 6.13 -7.72
C SER A 681 21.50 7.21 -8.79
N LEU A 682 21.74 8.47 -8.42
CA LEU A 682 21.88 9.57 -9.38
C LEU A 682 23.06 9.38 -10.35
N MET A 683 24.10 8.63 -9.94
CA MET A 683 25.18 8.21 -10.84
C MET A 683 24.62 7.38 -11.99
N PHE A 684 23.82 6.36 -11.67
CA PHE A 684 23.15 5.53 -12.66
C PHE A 684 22.27 6.38 -13.59
N VAL A 685 21.53 7.33 -13.03
CA VAL A 685 20.69 8.27 -13.80
C VAL A 685 21.51 9.04 -14.83
N PHE A 686 22.59 9.72 -14.42
CA PHE A 686 23.36 10.57 -15.33
C PHE A 686 24.22 9.77 -16.33
N GLU A 687 24.64 8.56 -15.98
CA GLU A 687 25.30 7.63 -16.92
C GLU A 687 24.35 7.25 -18.07
N HIS A 688 23.07 7.05 -17.77
CA HIS A 688 22.05 6.63 -18.74
C HIS A 688 21.21 7.80 -19.30
N ALA A 689 21.46 9.03 -18.87
CA ALA A 689 20.86 10.27 -19.37
C ALA A 689 21.94 11.36 -19.61
N PRO A 690 22.85 11.15 -20.56
CA PRO A 690 24.02 12.01 -20.75
C PRO A 690 23.67 13.44 -21.18
N GLU A 691 22.50 13.67 -21.78
CA GLU A 691 22.04 15.01 -22.19
C GLU A 691 21.76 15.90 -20.98
N VAL A 692 21.14 15.35 -19.93
CA VAL A 692 20.89 16.05 -18.66
C VAL A 692 22.21 16.44 -18.00
N ALA A 693 23.17 15.51 -17.94
CA ALA A 693 24.49 15.75 -17.38
C ALA A 693 25.26 16.84 -18.14
N LYS A 694 25.18 16.84 -19.48
CA LYS A 694 25.80 17.86 -20.34
C LYS A 694 25.23 19.25 -20.12
N GLU A 695 23.90 19.38 -19.99
CA GLU A 695 23.25 20.67 -19.72
C GLU A 695 23.65 21.21 -18.33
N LEU A 696 23.74 20.35 -17.31
CA LEU A 696 24.14 20.74 -15.95
C LEU A 696 25.61 21.17 -15.84
N HIS A 697 26.51 20.61 -16.67
CA HIS A 697 27.96 20.84 -16.58
C HIS A 697 28.59 21.54 -17.81
N GLY A 698 27.79 22.11 -18.71
CA GLY A 698 28.29 22.86 -19.86
C GLY A 698 29.19 22.05 -20.79
N ASN A 699 28.77 20.83 -21.15
CA ASN A 699 29.48 19.89 -22.05
C ASN A 699 30.81 19.31 -21.55
N ARG A 700 31.14 19.38 -20.26
CA ARG A 700 32.30 18.66 -19.65
C ARG A 700 31.85 17.31 -19.08
N GLU A 701 32.76 16.32 -19.03
CA GLU A 701 32.50 15.06 -18.32
C GLU A 701 32.25 15.33 -16.82
N LEU A 702 31.19 14.72 -16.28
CA LEU A 702 30.74 14.94 -14.91
C LEU A 702 31.61 14.14 -13.93
N SER A 703 32.49 14.82 -13.18
CA SER A 703 33.27 14.21 -12.10
C SER A 703 32.52 14.31 -10.78
N PHE A 704 32.02 13.17 -10.30
CA PHE A 704 31.17 13.09 -9.11
C PHE A 704 31.89 13.39 -7.79
N ASP A 705 33.23 13.29 -7.75
CA ASP A 705 34.05 13.70 -6.60
C ASP A 705 33.98 15.21 -6.35
N THR A 706 33.52 15.98 -7.35
CA THR A 706 33.42 17.45 -7.28
C THR A 706 31.99 17.96 -7.04
N VAL A 707 30.97 17.09 -7.06
CA VAL A 707 29.56 17.48 -6.91
C VAL A 707 29.19 17.52 -5.43
N LYS A 708 28.62 18.65 -4.98
CA LYS A 708 28.16 18.82 -3.60
C LYS A 708 26.91 17.96 -3.36
N GLN A 709 26.89 17.25 -2.24
CA GLN A 709 25.66 16.63 -1.74
C GLN A 709 24.72 17.72 -1.21
N SER A 710 23.42 17.61 -1.49
CA SER A 710 22.45 18.53 -0.87
C SER A 710 22.20 18.09 0.58
N ASP A 711 22.18 19.05 1.50
CA ASP A 711 21.81 18.79 2.88
C ASP A 711 20.31 18.42 2.95
N LEU A 712 19.92 17.57 3.90
CA LEU A 712 18.51 17.24 4.19
C LEU A 712 17.65 18.50 4.39
N GLU A 713 18.26 19.57 4.92
CA GLU A 713 17.61 20.87 5.15
C GLU A 713 17.14 21.52 3.84
N THR A 714 17.74 21.18 2.69
CA THR A 714 17.37 21.69 1.35
C THR A 714 16.01 21.16 0.92
N TRP A 715 15.58 20.00 1.44
CA TRP A 715 14.35 19.30 1.06
C TRP A 715 13.20 19.52 2.06
N LYS A 716 13.23 20.61 2.84
CA LYS A 716 12.20 20.95 3.83
C LYS A 716 10.79 21.11 3.25
N GLY A 717 10.68 21.64 2.03
CA GLY A 717 9.39 21.93 1.40
C GLY A 717 8.48 20.71 1.25
N ILE A 718 9.06 19.51 1.25
CA ILE A 718 8.34 18.24 1.13
C ILE A 718 8.48 17.34 2.37
N PHE A 719 8.99 17.86 3.49
CA PHE A 719 9.09 17.09 4.73
C PHE A 719 7.70 16.65 5.24
N PRO A 720 7.48 15.39 5.65
CA PRO A 720 8.48 14.35 5.97
C PRO A 720 8.83 13.41 4.82
N ILE A 721 8.30 13.58 3.60
CA ILE A 721 8.60 12.72 2.45
C ILE A 721 10.10 12.74 2.15
N SER A 722 10.77 13.87 2.35
CA SER A 722 12.24 13.98 2.22
C SER A 722 13.04 13.03 3.11
N ALA A 723 12.44 12.45 4.17
CA ALA A 723 13.09 11.40 4.96
C ALA A 723 13.30 10.09 4.19
N LEU A 724 12.60 9.90 3.06
CA LEU A 724 12.78 8.78 2.15
C LEU A 724 14.01 8.94 1.24
N PHE A 725 14.67 10.10 1.25
CA PHE A 725 15.83 10.38 0.40
C PHE A 725 17.11 10.25 1.22
N SER A 726 18.02 9.39 0.79
CA SER A 726 19.38 9.33 1.38
C SER A 726 20.47 9.91 0.49
N ARG A 727 20.15 10.24 -0.77
CA ARG A 727 21.12 10.69 -1.77
C ARG A 727 20.54 11.83 -2.60
N SER A 728 21.18 12.99 -2.50
CA SER A 728 20.84 14.13 -3.35
C SER A 728 22.10 14.87 -3.82
N LEU A 729 22.01 15.49 -4.98
CA LEU A 729 23.10 16.24 -5.61
C LEU A 729 22.62 17.66 -5.95
N LYS A 730 23.51 18.62 -5.71
CA LYS A 730 23.27 20.06 -5.93
C LYS A 730 24.11 20.59 -7.08
N PHE A 731 23.49 21.32 -8.00
CA PHE A 731 24.13 21.99 -9.14
C PHE A 731 23.79 23.49 -9.15
N PRO A 732 24.71 24.40 -9.47
CA PRO A 732 24.41 25.83 -9.54
C PRO A 732 23.35 26.16 -10.60
N ALA A 733 22.45 27.10 -10.31
CA ALA A 733 21.42 27.59 -11.23
C ALA A 733 21.52 29.12 -11.41
N LYS A 734 20.97 29.61 -12.53
CA LYS A 734 20.94 31.03 -12.88
C LYS A 734 19.78 31.74 -12.18
N THR A 735 19.96 32.99 -11.76
CA THR A 735 18.99 33.73 -10.96
C THR A 735 18.16 34.74 -11.76
N GLU A 736 18.57 35.09 -12.98
CA GLU A 736 17.99 36.20 -13.74
C GLU A 736 16.53 35.96 -14.11
N GLU A 737 16.14 34.71 -14.33
CA GLU A 737 14.76 34.34 -14.66
C GLU A 737 13.83 34.49 -13.46
N ILE A 738 14.30 34.13 -12.26
CA ILE A 738 13.55 34.23 -11.01
C ILE A 738 13.22 35.70 -10.70
N SER A 739 14.22 36.58 -10.81
CA SER A 739 14.03 38.03 -10.57
C SER A 739 13.11 38.70 -11.56
N LYS A 740 12.94 38.15 -12.78
CA LYS A 740 11.97 38.64 -13.77
C LYS A 740 10.56 38.15 -13.50
N LEU A 741 10.44 36.93 -12.96
CA LEU A 741 9.16 36.25 -12.78
C LEU A 741 8.42 36.71 -11.52
N TYR A 742 9.16 36.98 -10.44
CA TYR A 742 8.60 37.32 -9.13
C TYR A 742 9.07 38.69 -8.68
N ARG A 743 8.10 39.50 -8.21
CA ARG A 743 8.35 40.85 -7.70
C ARG A 743 8.76 40.85 -6.23
N TYR A 744 8.15 39.97 -5.45
CA TYR A 744 8.41 39.77 -4.03
C TYR A 744 8.53 38.28 -3.72
N PHE A 745 9.54 37.91 -2.96
CA PHE A 745 9.76 36.57 -2.44
C PHE A 745 9.02 36.34 -1.12
N PRO A 746 8.79 35.08 -0.73
CA PRO A 746 8.25 34.77 0.57
C PRO A 746 9.14 35.32 1.68
N HIS A 747 8.53 36.00 2.65
CA HIS A 747 9.27 36.63 3.73
C HIS A 747 8.44 36.73 4.99
N THR A 748 9.13 36.77 6.13
CA THR A 748 8.53 36.92 7.44
C THR A 748 8.97 38.22 8.07
N THR A 749 8.03 38.93 8.68
CA THR A 749 8.27 40.11 9.48
C THR A 749 7.90 39.84 10.93
N ALA A 750 8.63 40.44 11.87
CA ALA A 750 8.33 40.36 13.29
C ALA A 750 7.84 41.71 13.81
N ARG A 751 6.83 41.68 14.68
CA ARG A 751 6.49 42.83 15.54
C ARG A 751 7.30 42.74 16.84
N SER A 752 7.47 43.87 17.53
CA SER A 752 8.24 43.95 18.78
C SER A 752 7.81 42.84 19.76
N PRO A 753 8.76 42.10 20.35
CA PRO A 753 8.43 40.99 21.24
C PRO A 753 7.73 41.52 22.50
N VAL A 754 6.72 40.79 22.96
CA VAL A 754 6.00 41.08 24.20
C VAL A 754 6.49 40.10 25.27
N ILE A 755 6.95 40.63 26.40
CA ILE A 755 7.29 39.82 27.58
C ILE A 755 5.97 39.44 28.26
N THR A 756 5.71 38.14 28.43
CA THR A 756 4.52 37.62 29.07
C THR A 756 4.73 37.44 30.58
N ASP A 757 3.64 37.55 31.35
CA ASP A 757 3.65 37.38 32.82
C ASP A 757 4.16 35.97 33.17
N GLY A 758 5.43 35.88 33.59
CA GLY A 758 6.15 34.62 33.80
C GLY A 758 7.58 34.59 33.23
N GLY A 759 8.00 35.62 32.50
CA GLY A 759 9.37 35.74 31.97
C GLY A 759 9.59 35.05 30.62
N SER A 760 8.56 34.46 30.02
CA SER A 760 8.58 34.01 28.62
C SER A 760 8.52 35.21 27.67
N ARG A 761 9.08 35.04 26.46
CA ARG A 761 9.03 36.06 25.40
C ARG A 761 8.14 35.57 24.26
N ARG A 762 7.18 36.39 23.86
CA ARG A 762 6.30 36.11 22.71
C ARG A 762 6.71 36.97 21.52
N VAL A 763 7.03 36.32 20.41
CA VAL A 763 7.33 36.96 19.13
C VAL A 763 6.11 36.81 18.23
N ASN A 764 5.53 37.93 17.80
CA ASN A 764 4.42 37.93 16.84
C ASN A 764 4.99 38.07 15.42
N LEU A 765 4.62 37.13 14.55
CA LEU A 765 5.17 36.98 13.22
C LEU A 765 4.07 37.10 12.16
N GLU A 766 4.42 37.71 11.06
CA GLU A 766 3.58 37.83 9.88
C GLU A 766 4.36 37.32 8.66
N PHE A 767 3.86 36.24 8.07
CA PHE A 767 4.49 35.55 6.94
C PHE A 767 3.69 35.76 5.66
N SER A 768 4.35 36.29 4.64
CA SER A 768 3.81 36.47 3.31
C SER A 768 4.38 35.44 2.35
N THR A 769 3.54 34.84 1.51
CA THR A 769 3.99 34.00 0.38
C THR A 769 4.52 34.83 -0.79
N GLY A 770 4.51 36.16 -0.70
CA GLY A 770 5.02 37.06 -1.73
C GLY A 770 4.18 37.01 -3.00
N SER A 771 4.86 37.06 -4.14
CA SER A 771 4.24 37.08 -5.48
C SER A 771 4.26 35.73 -6.20
N LEU A 772 4.43 34.64 -5.43
CA LEU A 772 4.40 33.29 -5.98
C LEU A 772 3.04 32.95 -6.59
N LYS A 773 3.02 32.05 -7.59
CA LYS A 773 1.85 31.85 -8.46
C LYS A 773 0.99 30.67 -8.04
N GLU A 774 1.61 29.51 -7.83
CA GLU A 774 0.94 28.23 -7.58
C GLU A 774 1.55 27.60 -6.31
N VAL A 775 1.39 28.29 -5.18
CA VAL A 775 1.91 27.84 -3.88
C VAL A 775 1.19 26.57 -3.44
N TRP A 776 1.92 25.47 -3.39
CA TRP A 776 1.40 24.18 -2.93
C TRP A 776 1.42 24.10 -1.41
N VAL A 777 2.56 24.42 -0.79
CA VAL A 777 2.72 24.36 0.67
C VAL A 777 3.86 25.28 1.13
N ALA A 778 3.76 25.81 2.34
CA ALA A 778 4.88 26.40 3.07
C ALA A 778 5.20 25.56 4.30
N VAL A 779 6.48 25.27 4.54
CA VAL A 779 6.96 24.48 5.68
C VAL A 779 7.85 25.35 6.55
N LEU A 780 7.52 25.43 7.84
CA LEU A 780 8.27 26.13 8.86
C LEU A 780 8.96 25.11 9.75
N ASN A 781 10.28 25.23 9.89
CA ASN A 781 11.07 24.53 10.90
C ASN A 781 11.50 25.52 11.98
N ILE A 782 10.98 25.33 13.19
CA ILE A 782 11.30 26.16 14.35
C ILE A 782 12.29 25.43 15.25
N THR A 783 13.39 26.10 15.59
CA THR A 783 14.42 25.59 16.52
C THR A 783 14.73 26.63 17.59
N GLY A 784 15.15 26.17 18.78
CA GLY A 784 15.40 27.02 19.95
C GLY A 784 14.48 26.68 21.13
N PRO A 785 14.38 27.56 22.14
CA PRO A 785 13.64 27.31 23.38
C PRO A 785 12.12 27.49 23.23
N LEU A 786 11.50 26.87 22.20
CA LEU A 786 10.07 26.99 21.93
C LEU A 786 9.26 26.30 23.03
N SER A 787 8.39 27.07 23.70
CA SER A 787 7.54 26.59 24.79
C SER A 787 6.05 26.62 24.46
N ASN A 788 5.61 27.52 23.58
CA ASN A 788 4.25 27.53 23.04
C ASN A 788 4.20 28.23 21.67
N TRP A 789 3.07 28.11 20.97
CA TRP A 789 2.83 28.79 19.70
C TRP A 789 1.33 28.92 19.38
N SER A 790 0.99 29.60 18.30
CA SER A 790 -0.41 29.78 17.87
C SER A 790 -0.92 28.73 16.88
N PHE A 791 -0.17 27.63 16.65
CA PHE A 791 -0.55 26.58 15.71
C PHE A 791 -1.19 25.39 16.42
N ALA A 792 -1.98 24.59 15.68
CA ALA A 792 -2.52 23.30 16.11
C ALA A 792 -3.09 23.32 17.54
N ASN A 793 -4.10 24.15 17.78
CA ASN A 793 -4.73 24.34 19.10
C ASN A 793 -3.73 24.70 20.22
N ASN A 794 -2.72 25.52 19.90
CA ASN A 794 -1.62 25.90 20.79
C ASN A 794 -0.88 24.70 21.41
N THR A 795 -0.84 23.59 20.68
CA THR A 795 -0.18 22.35 21.12
C THR A 795 1.04 22.10 20.26
N ILE A 796 2.21 22.02 20.88
CA ILE A 796 3.46 21.74 20.18
C ILE A 796 3.56 20.23 19.88
N PRO A 797 3.91 19.83 18.64
CA PRO A 797 4.13 18.43 18.26
C PRO A 797 5.39 17.89 18.93
N ALA A 798 5.55 16.58 18.94
CA ALA A 798 6.80 15.99 19.41
C ALA A 798 7.97 16.51 18.55
N PRO A 799 9.09 16.96 19.13
CA PRO A 799 10.19 17.50 18.36
C PRO A 799 10.86 16.43 17.51
N VAL A 800 11.19 16.78 16.27
CA VAL A 800 12.03 15.97 15.39
C VAL A 800 13.49 16.19 15.80
N ARG A 801 14.22 15.10 16.07
CA ARG A 801 15.64 15.13 16.44
C ARG A 801 16.49 14.41 15.41
N VAL A 802 17.44 15.11 14.81
CA VAL A 802 18.42 14.54 13.88
C VAL A 802 19.81 14.61 14.51
N GLY A 803 20.29 13.48 15.02
CA GLY A 803 21.57 13.40 15.75
C GLY A 803 21.60 14.34 16.96
N ASN A 804 22.68 15.12 17.07
CA ASN A 804 22.89 16.08 18.17
C ASN A 804 22.35 17.50 17.87
N ARG A 805 21.51 17.67 16.84
CA ARG A 805 20.95 18.98 16.49
C ARG A 805 19.88 19.42 17.50
N PRO A 806 19.63 20.73 17.65
CA PRO A 806 18.50 21.25 18.44
C PRO A 806 17.18 20.62 17.99
N PRO A 807 16.21 20.44 18.91
CA PRO A 807 14.89 19.95 18.58
C PRO A 807 14.23 20.84 17.53
N SER A 808 13.71 20.21 16.46
CA SER A 808 13.02 20.86 15.35
C SER A 808 11.52 20.64 15.47
N TYR A 809 10.75 21.73 15.45
CA TYR A 809 9.29 21.70 15.48
C TYR A 809 8.77 22.11 14.11
N ILE A 810 8.06 21.21 13.45
CA ILE A 810 7.66 21.38 12.05
C ILE A 810 6.18 21.76 11.96
N CYS A 811 5.90 22.84 11.24
CA CYS A 811 4.55 23.26 10.86
C CYS A 811 4.44 23.36 9.35
N ARG A 812 3.41 22.76 8.75
CA ARG A 812 3.05 22.94 7.34
C ARG A 812 1.83 23.86 7.25
N LEU A 813 1.95 24.89 6.42
CA LEU A 813 0.91 25.84 6.08
C LEU A 813 0.43 25.59 4.66
N SER A 814 -0.88 25.47 4.49
CA SER A 814 -1.50 25.22 3.18
C SER A 814 -2.69 26.12 2.91
N GLY A 815 -2.92 26.40 1.62
CA GLY A 815 -4.11 27.07 1.13
C GLY A 815 -3.93 28.56 0.81
N SER A 816 -4.72 29.01 -0.18
CA SER A 816 -4.61 30.36 -0.75
C SER A 816 -5.34 31.41 0.08
N SER A 817 -4.76 32.60 0.26
CA SER A 817 -5.46 33.79 0.78
C SER A 817 -4.76 35.06 0.33
N HIS A 818 -5.51 36.17 0.31
CA HIS A 818 -4.97 37.51 0.11
C HIS A 818 -4.27 38.05 1.38
N ASP A 819 -4.60 37.49 2.55
CA ASP A 819 -4.03 37.91 3.83
C ASP A 819 -2.74 37.15 4.13
N ASN A 820 -1.79 37.82 4.79
CA ASN A 820 -0.60 37.16 5.32
C ASN A 820 -0.95 36.17 6.44
N TRP A 821 -0.10 35.18 6.65
CA TRP A 821 -0.21 34.27 7.78
C TRP A 821 0.28 34.98 9.05
N THR A 822 -0.60 35.20 10.01
CA THR A 822 -0.24 35.78 11.32
C THR A 822 -0.19 34.70 12.38
N PHE A 823 0.92 34.60 13.11
CA PHE A 823 1.11 33.63 14.18
C PHE A 823 2.04 34.16 15.26
N TRP A 824 2.11 33.48 16.39
CA TRP A 824 3.07 33.82 17.44
C TRP A 824 3.83 32.59 17.92
N LEU A 825 5.07 32.82 18.34
CA LEU A 825 5.95 31.84 18.97
C LEU A 825 6.30 32.34 20.36
N GLU A 826 6.21 31.46 21.36
CA GLU A 826 6.57 31.75 22.74
C GLU A 826 7.82 30.95 23.10
N ALA A 827 8.83 31.65 23.62
CA ALA A 827 10.08 31.06 24.07
C ALA A 827 10.19 31.10 25.60
N SER A 828 10.70 30.01 26.17
CA SER A 828 10.92 29.87 27.63
C SER A 828 12.17 30.58 28.14
N SER A 829 13.01 31.14 27.25
CA SER A 829 14.24 31.86 27.62
C SER A 829 14.56 32.98 26.63
N SER A 830 15.60 33.75 26.94
CA SER A 830 16.16 34.78 26.06
C SER A 830 16.99 34.23 24.90
N GLU A 831 17.20 32.91 24.80
CA GLU A 831 17.94 32.31 23.70
C GLU A 831 17.20 32.52 22.36
N PRO A 832 17.92 32.69 21.23
CA PRO A 832 17.30 32.98 19.95
C PRO A 832 16.36 31.87 19.46
N LEU A 833 15.23 32.28 18.86
CA LEU A 833 14.36 31.39 18.11
C LEU A 833 14.74 31.49 16.64
N ARG A 834 15.02 30.36 16.00
CA ARG A 834 15.29 30.31 14.57
C ARG A 834 14.11 29.69 13.84
N VAL A 835 13.65 30.37 12.80
CA VAL A 835 12.56 29.94 11.91
C VAL A 835 13.12 29.81 10.50
N ASP A 836 13.26 28.58 10.03
CA ASP A 836 13.57 28.30 8.62
C ASP A 836 12.26 28.05 7.86
N ILE A 837 12.10 28.68 6.71
CA ILE A 837 10.90 28.60 5.89
C ILE A 837 11.27 28.05 4.52
N ALA A 838 10.47 27.11 4.03
CA ALA A 838 10.53 26.61 2.66
C ALA A 838 9.14 26.69 2.03
N VAL A 839 9.00 27.43 0.93
CA VAL A 839 7.72 27.57 0.19
C VAL A 839 7.87 26.90 -1.17
N VAL A 840 6.98 25.94 -1.46
CA VAL A 840 6.97 25.21 -2.72
C VAL A 840 6.00 25.89 -3.69
N ASP A 841 6.53 26.39 -4.81
CA ASP A 841 5.78 26.89 -5.95
C ASP A 841 5.84 25.86 -7.08
N LEU A 842 4.68 25.45 -7.59
CA LEU A 842 4.59 24.48 -8.69
C LEU A 842 4.83 25.14 -10.04
N TYR A 843 4.79 26.47 -10.10
CA TYR A 843 5.11 27.19 -11.32
C TYR A 843 6.60 27.03 -11.67
N LEU A 844 6.87 26.48 -12.85
CA LEU A 844 8.23 26.21 -13.32
C LEU A 844 8.76 27.32 -14.22
N THR A 845 10.04 27.66 -14.04
CA THR A 845 10.80 28.50 -14.97
C THR A 845 11.04 27.77 -16.30
N GLU A 846 11.26 28.49 -17.39
CA GLU A 846 11.56 27.91 -18.71
C GLU A 846 12.88 27.13 -18.69
N SER A 847 13.88 27.60 -17.94
CA SER A 847 15.10 26.83 -17.68
C SER A 847 14.82 25.49 -17.00
N THR A 848 13.95 25.48 -15.99
CA THR A 848 13.54 24.26 -15.28
C THR A 848 12.75 23.32 -16.19
N LYS A 849 11.82 23.84 -16.99
CA LYS A 849 11.05 23.06 -17.98
C LYS A 849 11.96 22.45 -19.04
N LYS A 850 12.91 23.22 -19.57
CA LYS A 850 13.90 22.74 -20.55
C LYS A 850 14.68 21.57 -19.97
N LEU A 851 15.22 21.72 -18.76
CA LEU A 851 16.00 20.68 -18.11
C LEU A 851 15.17 19.42 -17.80
N LYS A 852 13.92 19.59 -17.33
CA LYS A 852 12.96 18.49 -17.15
C LYS A 852 12.73 17.74 -18.46
N GLY A 853 12.61 18.44 -19.58
CA GLY A 853 12.37 17.86 -20.90
C GLY A 853 13.55 17.07 -21.49
N LEU A 854 14.76 17.15 -20.91
CA LEU A 854 15.93 16.37 -21.33
C LEU A 854 15.96 14.96 -20.72
N PHE A 855 15.11 14.67 -19.73
CA PHE A 855 15.08 13.35 -19.12
C PHE A 855 14.45 12.32 -20.08
N PRO A 856 15.02 11.11 -20.18
CA PRO A 856 14.47 10.05 -21.03
C PRO A 856 13.05 9.61 -20.62
N SER A 857 12.28 9.08 -21.56
CA SER A 857 10.88 8.68 -21.35
C SER A 857 10.67 7.49 -20.39
N TRP A 858 11.73 6.81 -19.96
CA TRP A 858 11.68 5.77 -18.92
C TRP A 858 11.90 6.32 -17.51
N MET A 859 12.06 7.64 -17.38
CA MET A 859 12.11 8.33 -16.10
C MET A 859 10.85 9.17 -15.90
N ASP A 860 10.40 9.23 -14.65
CA ASP A 860 9.39 10.19 -14.21
C ASP A 860 10.06 11.22 -13.28
N VAL A 861 9.78 12.50 -13.53
CA VAL A 861 10.45 13.62 -12.86
C VAL A 861 9.42 14.54 -12.24
N THR A 862 9.20 14.37 -10.93
CA THR A 862 8.45 15.33 -10.11
C THR A 862 9.28 16.60 -9.97
N THR A 863 8.75 17.75 -10.38
CA THR A 863 9.51 19.00 -10.46
C THR A 863 8.77 20.15 -9.80
N PHE A 864 9.48 20.95 -9.00
CA PHE A 864 8.93 22.15 -8.35
C PHE A 864 10.04 23.15 -7.99
N THR A 865 9.66 24.39 -7.67
CA THR A 865 10.58 25.44 -7.19
C THR A 865 10.39 25.64 -5.68
N SER A 866 11.49 25.65 -4.91
CA SER A 866 11.47 25.89 -3.46
C SER A 866 12.15 27.20 -3.12
N PHE A 867 11.42 28.13 -2.50
CA PHE A 867 11.95 29.38 -1.95
C PHE A 867 12.27 29.20 -0.48
N MET A 868 13.52 29.43 -0.09
CA MET A 868 14.01 29.15 1.25
C MET A 868 14.61 30.39 1.91
N SER A 869 14.21 30.64 3.16
CA SER A 869 14.72 31.74 3.97
C SER A 869 14.86 31.33 5.44
N SER A 870 15.73 32.03 6.17
CA SER A 870 16.02 31.76 7.58
C SER A 870 15.97 33.06 8.37
N TYR A 871 15.24 33.05 9.48
CA TYR A 871 15.08 34.18 10.38
C TYR A 871 15.49 33.80 11.80
N VAL A 872 16.07 34.75 12.52
CA VAL A 872 16.47 34.60 13.94
C VAL A 872 15.84 35.75 14.72
N PHE A 873 15.10 35.41 15.77
CA PHE A 873 14.35 36.35 16.60
C PHE A 873 14.77 36.29 18.06
#